data_AF-A0A413SNJ3-F1
#
_entry.id   AF-A0A413SNJ3-F1
#
_cell.length_a   1.000
_cell.length_b   1.000
_cell.length_c   1.000
_cell.angle_alpha   90.00
_cell.angle_beta   90.00
_cell.angle_gamma   90.00
#
_symmetry.space_group_name_H-M   'P 1'
#
loop_
_entity.id
_entity.type
_entity.pdbx_description
1 polymer ?
#
loop_
_entity_poly.entity_id
_entity_poly.type
_entity_poly.pdbx_seq_one_letter_code
_entity_poly.pdbx_strand_id
1 'polypeptide(L)'
;MKNIIVYGSRFGQFYLEALKRMEGIKIVGLLAKGSDRSYECARYYNIPLYTSLDEVEERVDVACVAVKTGALGGEGANIAKQLLRKGINVLLEQPVHYKELGECYKIAQNQKVYFGVGNLYLNLPAVQNFIRNVHIVSKTEKIAYINVDLATQVSYPVISILGEVLQTLRPWENVGSICGHVPFQTETVKIGDIPISFRAHNEIEKENIDGFLHMLFRISVGFAGGQLTLFDPDGPVIWNPRIHFPDENIIPGRLEFHSPLNMDEQNSFILYSSEKKQKMIFKDEWPCAIAKDIEKTVVEPTEPTIQYIQRILNNSHAWQLLMKGLGYPEIVSGSFYSYYPSEKLLRESTSLFEKNSALLGGMAVFNNMCLKTMYYYLQQNIKEVNKGYTSDELIERIGVKADFVPIIHRWLHVLNSNSYIRNEEKEYYFEKKMHYSELEKIWVDGKNVWENANLGTISTYEYFKNNALKLNYIMKGELNPTLLLFPEGQMYVADDLYSKTPISSYYNQMISDYVKSECELREGCRLLELGGGTASTAKPIIEKIKFLSVEEYFFSDISDFFVNRAKELFSGIRFIEYLKIDINNDFVSDKIKEDSVDIVIAVGVLNNAKNIEVTLKNIKKVLKKDGKVIIVEAIGESVQMLISQAFMMQEPDDARAEKNETFLKLYQWHELFQKVGFAVEKSLPTIDSELCVYNQKVFVLSCQLEDKYSGSK
;
A
#
# COMPACT_ATOMS: atom_id res chain seq x y z
N MET A 1 -20.44 36.02 -19.64
CA MET A 1 -20.65 34.65 -20.15
C MET A 1 -20.02 34.58 -21.53
N LYS A 2 -19.20 33.57 -21.83
CA LYS A 2 -18.53 33.39 -23.13
C LYS A 2 -19.26 32.32 -23.93
N ASN A 3 -19.58 32.62 -25.18
CA ASN A 3 -20.31 31.71 -26.06
C ASN A 3 -19.33 30.83 -26.83
N ILE A 4 -19.42 29.51 -26.63
CA ILE A 4 -18.48 28.54 -27.19
C ILE A 4 -19.20 27.50 -28.04
N ILE A 5 -18.68 27.28 -29.24
CA ILE A 5 -19.16 26.22 -30.15
C ILE A 5 -18.11 25.11 -30.27
N VAL A 6 -18.55 23.86 -30.33
CA VAL A 6 -17.67 22.71 -30.57
C VAL A 6 -17.87 22.20 -32.00
N TYR A 7 -16.77 22.04 -32.74
CA TYR A 7 -16.78 21.49 -34.09
C TYR A 7 -16.29 20.03 -34.03
N GLY A 8 -17.18 19.08 -34.37
CA GLY A 8 -16.89 17.65 -34.39
C GLY A 8 -17.50 16.88 -33.22
N SER A 9 -18.05 15.69 -33.51
CA SER A 9 -18.81 14.88 -32.55
C SER A 9 -18.12 13.59 -32.08
N ARG A 10 -16.85 13.37 -32.45
CA ARG A 10 -16.04 12.25 -31.94
C ARG A 10 -15.25 12.70 -30.73
N PHE A 11 -14.05 13.22 -30.94
CA PHE A 11 -13.22 13.76 -29.86
C PHE A 11 -13.83 15.02 -29.21
N GLY A 12 -14.64 15.78 -29.95
CA GLY A 12 -15.34 16.96 -29.42
C GLY A 12 -16.30 16.68 -28.25
N GLN A 13 -16.67 15.43 -27.99
CA GLN A 13 -17.40 15.06 -26.77
C GLN A 13 -16.60 15.36 -25.50
N PHE A 14 -15.28 15.16 -25.52
CA PHE A 14 -14.41 15.52 -24.40
C PHE A 14 -14.33 17.04 -24.19
N TYR A 15 -14.41 17.83 -25.27
CA TYR A 15 -14.54 19.28 -25.19
C TYR A 15 -15.87 19.70 -24.57
N LEU A 16 -16.99 19.07 -24.95
CA LEU A 16 -18.30 19.34 -24.34
C LEU A 16 -18.31 19.00 -22.84
N GLU A 17 -17.68 17.89 -22.46
CA GLU A 17 -17.46 17.55 -21.05
C GLU A 17 -16.60 18.59 -20.32
N ALA A 18 -15.49 19.04 -20.93
CA ALA A 18 -14.65 20.08 -20.36
C ALA A 18 -15.44 21.38 -20.13
N LEU A 19 -16.17 21.84 -21.14
CA LEU A 19 -16.96 23.07 -21.09
C LEU A 19 -18.05 23.04 -20.01
N LYS A 20 -18.69 21.88 -19.78
CA LYS A 20 -19.69 21.70 -18.72
C LYS A 20 -19.15 21.93 -17.30
N ARG A 21 -17.83 21.79 -17.11
CA ARG A 21 -17.16 21.95 -15.82
C ARG A 21 -16.71 23.39 -15.56
N MET A 22 -16.76 24.25 -16.57
CA MET A 22 -16.26 25.61 -16.50
C MET A 22 -17.37 26.59 -16.16
N GLU A 23 -17.07 27.56 -15.30
CA GLU A 23 -17.99 28.65 -14.97
C GLU A 23 -17.98 29.76 -16.03
N GLY A 24 -19.10 30.46 -16.18
CA GLY A 24 -19.18 31.63 -17.06
C GLY A 24 -19.18 31.31 -18.56
N ILE A 25 -19.45 30.06 -18.95
CA ILE A 25 -19.49 29.60 -20.34
C ILE A 25 -20.92 29.21 -20.75
N LYS A 26 -21.28 29.52 -22.00
CA LYS A 26 -22.48 29.01 -22.66
C LYS A 26 -22.07 28.19 -23.88
N ILE A 27 -22.49 26.93 -23.92
CA ILE A 27 -22.32 26.08 -25.10
C ILE A 27 -23.43 26.43 -26.09
N VAL A 28 -23.10 27.08 -27.21
CA VAL A 28 -24.10 27.56 -28.17
C VAL A 28 -24.51 26.52 -29.21
N GLY A 29 -23.72 25.46 -29.36
CA GLY A 29 -24.09 24.34 -30.23
C GLY A 29 -22.95 23.39 -30.54
N LEU A 30 -23.30 22.34 -31.27
CA LEU A 30 -22.40 21.38 -31.90
C LEU A 30 -22.45 21.59 -33.42
N LEU A 31 -21.31 21.80 -34.05
CA LEU A 31 -21.20 21.90 -35.51
C LEU A 31 -20.58 20.62 -36.07
N ALA A 32 -21.30 19.90 -36.94
CA ALA A 32 -20.87 18.63 -37.51
C ALA A 32 -21.57 18.33 -38.85
N LYS A 33 -21.24 17.20 -39.49
CA LYS A 33 -21.82 16.80 -40.80
C LYS A 33 -23.21 16.13 -40.73
N GLY A 34 -23.91 16.16 -39.59
CA GLY A 34 -25.25 15.58 -39.47
C GLY A 34 -25.32 14.04 -39.43
N SER A 35 -24.27 13.35 -38.99
CA SER A 35 -24.32 11.90 -38.70
C SER A 35 -25.22 11.55 -37.50
N ASP A 36 -25.67 10.29 -37.40
CA ASP A 36 -26.39 9.78 -36.21
C ASP A 36 -25.65 10.09 -34.91
N ARG A 37 -24.32 9.92 -34.89
CA ARG A 37 -23.48 10.26 -33.73
C ARG A 37 -23.59 11.74 -33.33
N SER A 38 -23.61 12.65 -34.29
CA SER A 38 -23.74 14.09 -34.00
C SER A 38 -25.15 14.45 -33.50
N TYR A 39 -26.20 13.81 -34.03
CA TYR A 39 -27.56 13.98 -33.50
C TYR A 39 -27.68 13.48 -32.06
N GLU A 40 -27.20 12.26 -31.79
CA GLU A 40 -27.21 11.68 -30.45
C GLU A 40 -26.39 12.52 -29.45
N CYS A 41 -25.22 13.01 -29.87
CA CYS A 41 -24.41 13.90 -29.05
C CYS A 41 -25.16 15.20 -28.72
N ALA A 42 -25.66 15.93 -29.72
CA ALA A 42 -26.40 17.17 -29.51
C ALA A 42 -27.62 16.99 -28.60
N ARG A 43 -28.37 15.89 -28.80
CA ARG A 43 -29.50 15.50 -27.96
C ARG A 43 -29.10 15.24 -26.51
N TYR A 44 -28.02 14.48 -26.28
CA TYR A 44 -27.53 14.17 -24.93
C TYR A 44 -27.10 15.41 -24.16
N TYR A 45 -26.43 16.35 -24.83
CA TYR A 45 -25.99 17.60 -24.22
C TYR A 45 -27.08 18.68 -24.18
N ASN A 46 -28.24 18.42 -24.79
CA ASN A 46 -29.34 19.37 -24.94
C ASN A 46 -28.89 20.70 -25.57
N ILE A 47 -28.16 20.60 -26.70
CA ILE A 47 -27.64 21.74 -27.46
C ILE A 47 -28.06 21.65 -28.93
N PRO A 48 -28.16 22.78 -29.66
CA PRO A 48 -28.44 22.74 -31.09
C PRO A 48 -27.34 22.02 -31.88
N LEU A 49 -27.76 21.27 -32.90
CA LEU A 49 -26.87 20.72 -33.92
C LEU A 49 -26.93 21.61 -35.17
N TYR A 50 -25.78 22.04 -35.64
CA TYR A 50 -25.61 22.82 -36.86
C TYR A 50 -24.81 22.02 -37.88
N THR A 51 -25.08 22.25 -39.17
CA THR A 51 -24.29 21.71 -40.28
C THR A 51 -23.46 22.76 -41.00
N SER A 52 -23.80 24.03 -40.82
CA SER A 52 -23.02 25.18 -41.24
C SER A 52 -22.89 26.19 -40.09
N LEU A 53 -21.79 26.93 -40.08
CA LEU A 53 -21.62 28.03 -39.13
C LEU A 53 -22.62 29.17 -39.38
N ASP A 54 -23.12 29.31 -40.62
CA ASP A 54 -24.07 30.37 -40.97
C ASP A 54 -25.48 30.14 -40.38
N GLU A 55 -25.75 28.92 -39.87
CA GLU A 55 -27.00 28.57 -39.15
C GLU A 55 -26.97 29.03 -37.69
N VAL A 56 -25.81 29.43 -37.17
CA VAL A 56 -25.64 29.80 -35.76
C VAL A 56 -26.10 31.24 -35.56
N GLU A 57 -27.29 31.42 -35.00
CA GLU A 57 -27.87 32.75 -34.73
C GLU A 57 -27.18 33.48 -33.57
N GLU A 58 -26.62 32.73 -32.62
CA GLU A 58 -25.93 33.30 -31.47
C GLU A 58 -24.49 33.74 -31.81
N ARG A 59 -24.04 34.85 -31.21
CA ARG A 59 -22.63 35.26 -31.28
C ARG A 59 -21.74 34.14 -30.74
N VAL A 60 -20.68 33.79 -31.48
CA VAL A 60 -19.65 32.82 -31.06
C VAL A 60 -18.39 33.58 -30.65
N ASP A 61 -17.93 33.40 -29.41
CA ASP A 61 -16.67 34.01 -28.94
C ASP A 61 -15.47 33.09 -29.19
N VAL A 62 -15.65 31.77 -28.99
CA VAL A 62 -14.60 30.76 -29.18
C VAL A 62 -15.16 29.52 -29.90
N ALA A 63 -14.37 28.97 -30.81
CA ALA A 63 -14.64 27.69 -31.45
C ALA A 63 -13.56 26.65 -31.08
N CYS A 64 -13.99 25.53 -30.51
CA CYS A 64 -13.15 24.36 -30.27
C CYS A 64 -13.25 23.41 -31.45
N VAL A 65 -12.20 23.31 -32.27
CA VAL A 65 -12.20 22.54 -33.52
C VAL A 65 -11.55 21.16 -33.27
N ALA A 66 -12.37 20.14 -33.07
CA ALA A 66 -11.97 18.77 -32.74
C ALA A 66 -12.24 17.80 -33.90
N VAL A 67 -11.69 18.12 -35.07
CA VAL A 67 -11.75 17.30 -36.29
C VAL A 67 -10.36 17.17 -36.92
N LYS A 68 -10.15 16.08 -37.68
CA LYS A 68 -8.86 15.81 -38.36
C LYS A 68 -8.40 17.02 -39.19
N THR A 69 -7.12 17.35 -39.11
CA THR A 69 -6.45 18.40 -39.91
C THR A 69 -5.90 17.83 -41.22
N GLY A 70 -5.32 18.68 -42.08
CA GLY A 70 -4.77 18.24 -43.37
C GLY A 70 -3.69 17.17 -43.24
N ALA A 71 -2.92 17.23 -42.15
CA ALA A 71 -1.93 16.22 -41.79
C ALA A 71 -2.49 14.80 -41.64
N LEU A 72 -3.79 14.67 -41.31
CA LEU A 72 -4.51 13.40 -41.18
C LEU A 72 -5.62 13.25 -42.25
N GLY A 73 -5.54 14.02 -43.34
CA GLY A 73 -6.52 13.98 -44.44
C GLY A 73 -7.88 14.60 -44.12
N GLY A 74 -7.95 15.56 -43.19
CA GLY A 74 -9.17 16.28 -42.83
C GLY A 74 -9.08 17.80 -43.04
N GLU A 75 -10.20 18.49 -42.76
CA GLU A 75 -10.39 19.92 -43.05
C GLU A 75 -10.21 20.85 -41.82
N GLY A 76 -9.80 20.31 -40.66
CA GLY A 76 -9.78 21.04 -39.39
C GLY A 76 -8.99 22.35 -39.43
N ALA A 77 -7.81 22.35 -40.07
CA ALA A 77 -7.02 23.57 -40.23
C ALA A 77 -7.70 24.59 -41.15
N ASN A 78 -8.37 24.16 -42.23
CA ASN A 78 -9.11 25.05 -43.12
C ASN A 78 -10.32 25.67 -42.40
N ILE A 79 -11.04 24.88 -41.62
CA ILE A 79 -12.15 25.33 -40.78
C ILE A 79 -11.65 26.36 -39.75
N ALA A 80 -10.54 26.09 -39.06
CA ALA A 80 -9.92 27.03 -38.14
C ALA A 80 -9.59 28.37 -38.84
N LYS A 81 -8.96 28.33 -40.02
CA LYS A 81 -8.67 29.54 -40.81
C LYS A 81 -9.93 30.33 -41.19
N GLN A 82 -11.03 29.66 -41.53
CA GLN A 82 -12.30 30.33 -41.85
C GLN A 82 -12.91 31.01 -40.62
N LEU A 83 -12.90 30.33 -39.46
CA LEU A 83 -13.39 30.87 -38.19
C LEU A 83 -12.58 32.09 -37.73
N LEU A 84 -11.24 32.00 -37.82
CA LEU A 84 -10.35 33.11 -37.50
C LEU A 84 -10.61 34.32 -38.40
N ARG A 85 -10.84 34.12 -39.72
CA ARG A 85 -11.22 35.21 -40.65
C ARG A 85 -12.57 35.84 -40.33
N LYS A 86 -13.47 35.12 -39.66
CA LYS A 86 -14.75 35.64 -39.16
C LYS A 86 -14.62 36.34 -37.80
N GLY A 87 -13.40 36.50 -37.27
CA GLY A 87 -13.16 37.18 -35.99
C GLY A 87 -13.47 36.31 -34.76
N ILE A 88 -13.46 34.99 -34.90
CA ILE A 88 -13.72 34.03 -33.80
C ILE A 88 -12.39 33.49 -33.29
N ASN A 89 -12.21 33.40 -31.96
CA ASN A 89 -11.04 32.76 -31.37
C ASN A 89 -11.12 31.24 -31.59
N VAL A 90 -9.98 30.59 -31.87
CA VAL A 90 -9.97 29.16 -32.20
C VAL A 90 -8.99 28.39 -31.33
N LEU A 91 -9.47 27.29 -30.75
CA LEU A 91 -8.65 26.22 -30.21
C LEU A 91 -8.76 25.01 -31.15
N LEU A 92 -7.67 24.68 -31.85
CA LEU A 92 -7.63 23.58 -32.82
C LEU A 92 -6.97 22.35 -32.21
N GLU A 93 -7.63 21.20 -32.23
CA GLU A 93 -7.06 19.94 -31.76
C GLU A 93 -5.87 19.51 -32.65
N GLN A 94 -4.81 19.03 -32.00
CA GLN A 94 -3.64 18.44 -32.64
C GLN A 94 -3.99 17.15 -33.43
N PRO A 95 -3.08 16.62 -34.27
CA PRO A 95 -1.84 17.23 -34.77
C PRO A 95 -2.12 18.28 -35.86
N VAL A 96 -1.21 19.23 -36.05
CA VAL A 96 -1.34 20.27 -37.09
C VAL A 96 0.00 20.44 -37.81
N HIS A 97 -0.02 20.54 -39.14
CA HIS A 97 1.20 20.74 -39.93
C HIS A 97 1.79 22.15 -39.67
N TYR A 98 3.12 22.31 -39.58
CA TYR A 98 3.74 23.59 -39.20
C TYR A 98 3.38 24.75 -40.16
N LYS A 99 3.26 24.48 -41.46
CA LYS A 99 2.74 25.44 -42.46
C LYS A 99 1.30 25.88 -42.16
N GLU A 100 0.41 24.94 -41.84
CA GLU A 100 -0.98 25.26 -41.49
C GLU A 100 -1.05 26.07 -40.19
N LEU A 101 -0.23 25.72 -39.19
CA LEU A 101 -0.10 26.50 -37.96
C LEU A 101 0.36 27.92 -38.25
N GLY A 102 1.38 28.09 -39.09
CA GLY A 102 1.90 29.41 -39.48
C GLY A 102 0.84 30.27 -40.17
N GLU A 103 0.02 29.67 -41.04
CA GLU A 103 -1.13 30.35 -41.65
C GLU A 103 -2.19 30.75 -40.62
N CYS A 104 -2.55 29.85 -39.70
CA CYS A 104 -3.52 30.15 -38.64
C CYS A 104 -3.04 31.29 -37.74
N TYR A 105 -1.80 31.24 -37.24
CA TYR A 105 -1.24 32.32 -36.42
C TYR A 105 -1.19 33.65 -37.18
N LYS A 106 -0.81 33.64 -38.47
CA LYS A 106 -0.80 34.85 -39.30
C LYS A 106 -2.20 35.45 -39.46
N ILE A 107 -3.22 34.62 -39.68
CA ILE A 107 -4.61 35.08 -39.78
C ILE A 107 -5.09 35.61 -38.42
N ALA A 108 -4.78 34.90 -37.33
CA ALA A 108 -5.17 35.27 -35.98
C ALA A 108 -4.62 36.65 -35.58
N GLN A 109 -3.33 36.89 -35.84
CA GLN A 109 -2.69 38.20 -35.63
C GLN A 109 -3.32 39.31 -36.48
N ASN A 110 -3.60 39.04 -37.76
CA ASN A 110 -4.24 40.02 -38.64
C ASN A 110 -5.66 40.39 -38.20
N GLN A 111 -6.40 39.42 -37.65
CA GLN A 111 -7.78 39.58 -37.19
C GLN A 111 -7.88 39.98 -35.71
N LYS A 112 -6.75 40.07 -35.00
CA LYS A 112 -6.68 40.36 -33.55
C LYS A 112 -7.53 39.40 -32.72
N VAL A 113 -7.44 38.11 -33.05
CA VAL A 113 -8.08 37.01 -32.33
C VAL A 113 -7.04 36.01 -31.85
N TYR A 114 -7.41 35.20 -30.88
CA TYR A 114 -6.56 34.15 -30.35
C TYR A 114 -6.63 32.87 -31.19
N PHE A 115 -5.47 32.26 -31.42
CA PHE A 115 -5.34 30.91 -31.97
C PHE A 115 -4.46 30.06 -31.06
N GLY A 116 -4.97 28.90 -30.67
CA GLY A 116 -4.26 27.90 -29.86
C GLY A 116 -4.35 26.51 -30.46
N VAL A 117 -3.45 25.65 -30.02
CA VAL A 117 -3.47 24.22 -30.33
C VAL A 117 -3.82 23.45 -29.06
N GLY A 118 -4.88 22.65 -29.10
CA GLY A 118 -5.25 21.76 -28.01
C GLY A 118 -4.23 20.65 -27.86
N ASN A 119 -3.74 20.44 -26.63
CA ASN A 119 -2.84 19.35 -26.30
C ASN A 119 -2.99 19.00 -24.81
N LEU A 120 -4.05 18.24 -24.53
CA LEU A 120 -4.41 17.88 -23.15
C LEU A 120 -3.26 17.19 -22.39
N TYR A 121 -2.39 16.44 -23.08
CA TYR A 121 -1.34 15.64 -22.46
C TYR A 121 -0.36 16.50 -21.65
N LEU A 122 -0.06 17.73 -22.08
CA LEU A 122 0.79 18.67 -21.34
C LEU A 122 0.17 19.14 -20.02
N ASN A 123 -1.15 18.99 -19.86
CA ASN A 123 -1.88 19.37 -18.66
C ASN A 123 -2.17 18.19 -17.71
N LEU A 124 -1.77 16.96 -18.10
CA LEU A 124 -1.93 15.78 -17.25
C LEU A 124 -0.99 15.85 -16.04
N PRO A 125 -1.45 15.50 -14.83
CA PRO A 125 -0.64 15.62 -13.62
C PRO A 125 0.67 14.83 -13.67
N ALA A 126 0.66 13.61 -14.21
CA ALA A 126 1.85 12.78 -14.34
C ALA A 126 2.89 13.42 -15.29
N VAL A 127 2.44 13.93 -16.44
CA VAL A 127 3.30 14.61 -17.42
C VAL A 127 3.90 15.89 -16.80
N GLN A 128 3.10 16.69 -16.09
CA GLN A 128 3.60 17.89 -15.41
C GLN A 128 4.60 17.56 -14.29
N ASN A 129 4.34 16.51 -13.53
CA ASN A 129 5.27 16.01 -12.51
C ASN A 129 6.59 15.56 -13.14
N PHE A 130 6.52 14.79 -14.23
CA PHE A 130 7.68 14.33 -14.98
C PHE A 130 8.53 15.51 -15.51
N ILE A 131 7.93 16.44 -16.25
CA ILE A 131 8.64 17.61 -16.80
C ILE A 131 9.33 18.40 -15.67
N ARG A 132 8.60 18.65 -14.56
CA ARG A 132 9.15 19.36 -13.40
C ARG A 132 10.36 18.66 -12.82
N ASN A 133 10.29 17.34 -12.62
CA ASN A 133 11.39 16.56 -12.07
C ASN A 133 12.58 16.49 -13.03
N VAL A 134 12.36 16.38 -14.34
CA VAL A 134 13.44 16.51 -15.34
C VAL A 134 14.15 17.86 -15.19
N HIS A 135 13.42 18.97 -15.05
CA HIS A 135 14.03 20.29 -14.85
C HIS A 135 14.72 20.44 -13.50
N ILE A 136 14.25 19.78 -12.44
CA ILE A 136 14.93 19.77 -11.14
C ILE A 136 16.29 19.11 -11.26
N VAL A 137 16.35 17.89 -11.82
CA VAL A 137 17.62 17.16 -11.98
C VAL A 137 18.55 17.89 -12.96
N SER A 138 17.97 18.51 -14.01
CA SER A 138 18.73 19.28 -15.01
C SER A 138 19.41 20.54 -14.46
N LYS A 139 19.12 20.96 -13.22
CA LYS A 139 19.86 22.05 -12.54
C LYS A 139 21.26 21.62 -12.11
N THR A 140 21.47 20.33 -11.87
CA THR A 140 22.73 19.78 -11.36
C THR A 140 23.40 18.83 -12.35
N GLU A 141 22.63 18.16 -13.20
CA GLU A 141 23.13 17.18 -14.15
C GLU A 141 22.71 17.50 -15.58
N LYS A 142 23.51 17.05 -16.57
CA LYS A 142 23.12 17.13 -17.98
C LYS A 142 22.31 15.89 -18.36
N ILE A 143 21.33 16.07 -19.24
CA ILE A 143 20.64 14.95 -19.89
C ILE A 143 21.66 14.20 -20.75
N ALA A 144 21.85 12.91 -20.47
CA ALA A 144 22.77 12.03 -21.18
C ALA A 144 22.12 11.39 -22.41
N TYR A 145 20.84 11.03 -22.31
CA TYR A 145 20.06 10.43 -23.41
C TYR A 145 18.55 10.53 -23.11
N ILE A 146 17.73 10.34 -24.13
CA ILE A 146 16.28 10.17 -23.98
C ILE A 146 15.82 8.94 -24.78
N ASN A 147 15.05 8.06 -24.14
CA ASN A 147 14.39 6.93 -24.79
C ASN A 147 12.88 7.14 -24.79
N VAL A 148 12.24 6.88 -25.93
CA VAL A 148 10.82 7.09 -26.14
C VAL A 148 10.19 5.86 -26.78
N ASP A 149 9.24 5.25 -26.10
CA ASP A 149 8.31 4.28 -26.70
C ASP A 149 6.98 4.98 -26.93
N LEU A 150 6.36 4.83 -28.10
CA LEU A 150 5.09 5.50 -28.38
C LEU A 150 4.25 4.74 -29.41
N ALA A 151 2.95 5.02 -29.45
CA ALA A 151 2.15 4.82 -30.65
C ALA A 151 2.22 6.07 -31.54
N THR A 152 2.29 5.89 -32.86
CA THR A 152 2.43 7.03 -33.80
C THR A 152 1.26 8.02 -33.75
N GLN A 153 0.06 7.57 -33.36
CA GLN A 153 -1.13 8.39 -33.14
C GLN A 153 -0.92 9.48 -32.06
N VAL A 154 -0.02 9.24 -31.09
CA VAL A 154 0.33 10.18 -30.01
C VAL A 154 1.76 10.72 -30.14
N SER A 155 2.33 10.70 -31.35
CA SER A 155 3.65 11.26 -31.63
C SER A 155 3.73 12.78 -31.46
N TYR A 156 2.66 13.52 -31.80
CA TYR A 156 2.62 14.97 -31.65
C TYR A 156 2.69 15.43 -30.18
N PRO A 157 1.90 14.89 -29.24
CA PRO A 157 2.01 15.27 -27.84
C PRO A 157 3.37 14.88 -27.24
N VAL A 158 3.94 13.75 -27.62
CA VAL A 158 5.30 13.35 -27.21
C VAL A 158 6.35 14.38 -27.61
N ILE A 159 6.34 14.81 -28.87
CA ILE A 159 7.26 15.87 -29.35
C ILE A 159 7.03 17.18 -28.59
N SER A 160 5.79 17.50 -28.24
CA SER A 160 5.48 18.69 -27.44
C SER A 160 6.05 18.58 -26.02
N ILE A 161 5.97 17.41 -25.38
CA ILE A 161 6.59 17.14 -24.07
C ILE A 161 8.11 17.27 -24.15
N LEU A 162 8.74 16.72 -25.20
CA LEU A 162 10.17 16.89 -25.42
C LEU A 162 10.55 18.36 -25.63
N GLY A 163 9.69 19.15 -26.28
CA GLY A 163 9.85 20.60 -26.41
C GLY A 163 9.85 21.33 -25.06
N GLU A 164 9.04 20.89 -24.09
CA GLU A 164 9.09 21.44 -22.71
C GLU A 164 10.32 20.95 -21.93
N VAL A 165 10.73 19.69 -22.12
CA VAL A 165 11.91 19.12 -21.48
C VAL A 165 13.20 19.81 -21.97
N LEU A 166 13.38 19.91 -23.29
CA LEU A 166 14.63 20.37 -23.90
C LEU A 166 14.65 21.88 -24.18
N GLN A 167 13.50 22.56 -24.12
CA GLN A 167 13.29 23.97 -24.50
C GLN A 167 13.53 24.29 -25.99
N THR A 168 14.34 23.50 -26.69
CA THR A 168 14.56 23.54 -28.14
C THR A 168 14.69 22.14 -28.72
N LEU A 169 14.16 21.94 -29.92
CA LEU A 169 14.26 20.69 -30.69
C LEU A 169 15.18 20.84 -31.92
N ARG A 170 16.12 21.78 -31.87
CA ARG A 170 17.04 22.09 -32.96
C ARG A 170 18.50 22.16 -32.48
N PRO A 171 19.48 21.77 -33.32
CA PRO A 171 19.30 21.10 -34.62
C PRO A 171 18.70 19.70 -34.44
N TRP A 172 17.89 19.25 -35.40
CA TRP A 172 17.36 17.89 -35.45
C TRP A 172 18.18 17.12 -36.48
N GLU A 173 19.02 16.22 -36.02
CA GLU A 173 19.90 15.42 -36.87
C GLU A 173 19.45 13.96 -36.82
N ASN A 174 19.00 13.42 -37.95
CA ASN A 174 18.69 12.00 -38.02
C ASN A 174 20.01 11.21 -38.06
N VAL A 175 20.17 10.28 -37.12
CA VAL A 175 21.35 9.40 -37.01
C VAL A 175 21.10 8.11 -37.78
N GLY A 176 19.88 7.58 -37.69
CA GLY A 176 19.45 6.44 -38.49
C GLY A 176 18.03 5.99 -38.14
N SER A 177 17.40 5.31 -39.10
CA SER A 177 16.06 4.74 -38.96
C SER A 177 16.06 3.26 -39.33
N ILE A 178 15.29 2.46 -38.60
CA ILE A 178 14.97 1.07 -38.90
C ILE A 178 13.48 1.01 -39.20
N CYS A 179 13.16 0.87 -40.49
CA CYS A 179 11.80 0.79 -41.02
C CYS A 179 11.61 -0.55 -41.76
N GLY A 180 10.44 -1.16 -41.61
CA GLY A 180 10.09 -2.42 -42.27
C GLY A 180 8.66 -2.87 -41.93
N HIS A 181 8.27 -4.05 -42.43
CA HIS A 181 6.98 -4.70 -42.16
C HIS A 181 7.00 -5.42 -40.80
N VAL A 182 7.13 -4.63 -39.73
CA VAL A 182 7.10 -5.08 -38.34
C VAL A 182 6.27 -4.09 -37.51
N PRO A 183 5.74 -4.47 -36.34
CA PRO A 183 4.88 -3.58 -35.57
C PRO A 183 5.56 -2.30 -35.07
N PHE A 184 6.88 -2.36 -34.81
CA PHE A 184 7.65 -1.25 -34.23
C PHE A 184 8.80 -0.78 -35.12
N GLN A 185 8.85 0.53 -35.31
CA GLN A 185 9.77 1.24 -36.18
C GLN A 185 10.63 2.10 -35.28
N THR A 186 11.93 2.12 -35.54
CA THR A 186 12.87 2.82 -34.66
C THR A 186 13.53 3.96 -35.42
N GLU A 187 13.63 5.12 -34.78
CA GLU A 187 14.40 6.25 -35.28
C GLU A 187 15.29 6.77 -34.17
N THR A 188 16.58 6.95 -34.47
CA THR A 188 17.52 7.61 -33.57
C THR A 188 17.88 8.96 -34.16
N VAL A 189 17.77 9.99 -33.34
CA VAL A 189 18.11 11.36 -33.70
C VAL A 189 19.02 11.97 -32.65
N LYS A 190 19.68 13.06 -33.02
CA LYS A 190 20.45 13.90 -32.12
C LYS A 190 19.82 15.29 -32.10
N ILE A 191 19.47 15.76 -30.91
CA ILE A 191 18.99 17.13 -30.69
C ILE A 191 20.06 17.89 -29.94
N GLY A 192 20.77 18.77 -30.64
CA GLY A 192 22.02 19.35 -30.13
C GLY A 192 23.04 18.24 -29.84
N ASP A 193 23.39 18.04 -28.57
CA ASP A 193 24.29 16.96 -28.14
C ASP A 193 23.58 15.75 -27.52
N ILE A 194 22.26 15.78 -27.44
CA ILE A 194 21.48 14.76 -26.74
C ILE A 194 20.99 13.71 -27.75
N PRO A 195 21.42 12.44 -27.63
CA PRO A 195 20.86 11.35 -28.43
C PRO A 195 19.46 11.00 -27.92
N ILE A 196 18.53 10.84 -28.86
CA ILE A 196 17.13 10.45 -28.59
C ILE A 196 16.78 9.25 -29.45
N SER A 197 16.33 8.17 -28.81
CA SER A 197 15.87 6.95 -29.48
C SER A 197 14.36 6.84 -29.39
N PHE A 198 13.69 6.80 -30.53
CA PHE A 198 12.25 6.57 -30.65
C PHE A 198 12.00 5.15 -31.12
N ARG A 199 11.10 4.42 -30.43
CA ARG A 199 10.53 3.16 -30.89
C ARG A 199 9.02 3.31 -30.96
N ALA A 200 8.49 3.41 -32.17
CA ALA A 200 7.10 3.74 -32.42
C ALA A 200 6.33 2.52 -32.93
N HIS A 201 5.19 2.21 -32.31
CA HIS A 201 4.19 1.30 -32.88
C HIS A 201 3.54 2.01 -34.07
N ASN A 202 3.85 1.53 -35.29
CA ASN A 202 3.49 2.19 -36.55
C ASN A 202 2.46 1.38 -37.35
N GLU A 203 1.47 0.81 -36.67
CA GLU A 203 0.35 0.10 -37.28
C GLU A 203 -0.98 0.77 -36.90
N ILE A 204 -1.94 0.76 -37.83
CA ILE A 204 -3.30 1.23 -37.60
C ILE A 204 -4.31 0.21 -38.12
N GLU A 205 -5.45 0.08 -37.43
CA GLU A 205 -6.57 -0.72 -37.91
C GLU A 205 -7.63 0.19 -38.56
N LYS A 206 -8.09 -0.19 -39.75
CA LYS A 206 -8.88 0.68 -40.63
C LYS A 206 -10.22 1.11 -40.02
N GLU A 207 -10.86 0.23 -39.26
CA GLU A 207 -12.19 0.45 -38.68
C GLU A 207 -12.10 1.09 -37.27
N ASN A 208 -10.95 0.97 -36.61
CA ASN A 208 -10.67 1.39 -35.25
C ASN A 208 -9.31 2.10 -35.11
N ILE A 209 -9.07 3.10 -35.96
CA ILE A 209 -7.82 3.88 -36.00
C ILE A 209 -7.43 4.46 -34.63
N ASP A 210 -8.42 4.87 -33.83
CA ASP A 210 -8.20 5.54 -32.53
C ASP A 210 -8.10 4.54 -31.36
N GLY A 211 -8.50 3.27 -31.55
CA GLY A 211 -8.52 2.25 -30.50
C GLY A 211 -7.50 1.13 -30.69
N PHE A 212 -6.86 1.04 -31.86
CA PHE A 212 -5.75 0.11 -32.09
C PHE A 212 -4.43 0.70 -31.54
N LEU A 213 -4.32 0.71 -30.22
CA LEU A 213 -3.17 1.24 -29.47
C LEU A 213 -2.73 0.20 -28.44
N HIS A 214 -1.52 -0.34 -28.58
CA HIS A 214 -0.94 -1.23 -27.56
C HIS A 214 -0.40 -0.45 -26.35
N MET A 215 -0.05 0.81 -26.58
CA MET A 215 0.45 1.75 -25.57
C MET A 215 0.21 3.18 -26.07
N LEU A 216 0.20 4.16 -25.16
CA LEU A 216 0.22 5.57 -25.54
C LEU A 216 1.66 6.02 -25.75
N PHE A 217 2.35 6.40 -24.67
CA PHE A 217 3.77 6.72 -24.73
C PHE A 217 4.46 6.57 -23.37
N ARG A 218 5.76 6.27 -23.43
CA ARG A 218 6.69 6.25 -22.31
C ARG A 218 7.90 7.09 -22.66
N ILE A 219 8.37 7.91 -21.72
CA ILE A 219 9.56 8.75 -21.91
C ILE A 219 10.51 8.50 -20.74
N SER A 220 11.75 8.12 -21.05
CA SER A 220 12.82 7.93 -20.06
C SER A 220 13.97 8.89 -20.35
N VAL A 221 14.36 9.69 -19.38
CA VAL A 221 15.46 10.66 -19.47
C VAL A 221 16.59 10.18 -18.57
N GLY A 222 17.74 9.89 -19.17
CA GLY A 222 18.94 9.45 -18.47
C GLY A 222 19.82 10.61 -18.05
N PHE A 223 20.37 10.52 -16.85
CA PHE A 223 21.36 11.42 -16.27
C PHE A 223 22.57 10.62 -15.77
N ALA A 224 23.58 11.29 -15.22
CA ALA A 224 24.74 10.60 -14.67
C ALA A 224 24.40 9.81 -13.38
N GLY A 225 23.52 10.37 -12.56
CA GLY A 225 23.07 9.82 -11.27
C GLY A 225 21.89 8.86 -11.36
N GLY A 226 21.23 8.71 -12.52
CA GLY A 226 20.07 7.82 -12.64
C GLY A 226 19.21 8.07 -13.87
N GLN A 227 18.01 7.50 -13.87
CA GLN A 227 17.03 7.63 -14.94
C GLN A 227 15.67 8.06 -14.36
N LEU A 228 15.02 9.02 -15.01
CA LEU A 228 13.65 9.40 -14.71
C LEU A 228 12.71 8.92 -15.83
N THR A 229 11.66 8.19 -15.49
CA THR A 229 10.73 7.59 -16.46
C THR A 229 9.29 7.99 -16.19
N LEU A 230 8.62 8.55 -17.19
CA LEU A 230 7.17 8.60 -17.29
C LEU A 230 6.69 7.34 -18.00
N PHE A 231 6.02 6.43 -17.26
CA PHE A 231 5.73 5.08 -17.74
C PHE A 231 4.55 5.01 -18.74
N ASP A 232 3.55 5.87 -18.54
CA ASP A 232 2.34 6.08 -19.34
C ASP A 232 1.86 7.55 -19.11
N PRO A 233 0.99 8.16 -19.94
CA PRO A 233 0.58 9.56 -19.76
C PRO A 233 -0.09 9.87 -18.43
N ASP A 234 -0.70 8.86 -17.79
CA ASP A 234 -1.33 8.96 -16.47
C ASP A 234 -0.40 8.47 -15.33
N GLY A 235 0.87 8.16 -15.65
CA GLY A 235 1.91 7.71 -14.74
C GLY A 235 2.09 6.18 -14.70
N PRO A 236 2.86 5.65 -13.74
CA PRO A 236 3.64 6.39 -12.75
C PRO A 236 4.82 7.16 -13.33
N VAL A 237 5.34 8.12 -12.55
CA VAL A 237 6.66 8.74 -12.75
C VAL A 237 7.62 8.12 -11.76
N ILE A 238 8.72 7.54 -12.24
CA ILE A 238 9.67 6.77 -11.43
C ILE A 238 11.07 7.32 -11.61
N TRP A 239 11.78 7.55 -10.49
CA TRP A 239 13.22 7.79 -10.47
C TRP A 239 13.95 6.49 -10.11
N ASN A 240 14.91 6.11 -10.95
CA ASN A 240 15.79 4.96 -10.76
C ASN A 240 17.22 5.47 -10.60
N PRO A 241 17.76 5.52 -9.37
CA PRO A 241 19.15 5.87 -9.16
C PRO A 241 20.06 4.90 -9.92
N ARG A 242 21.16 5.42 -10.47
CA ARG A 242 22.21 4.59 -11.05
C ARG A 242 22.91 3.87 -9.91
N ILE A 243 23.02 2.55 -10.01
CA ILE A 243 23.81 1.75 -9.06
C ILE A 243 25.27 2.24 -9.13
N HIS A 244 25.78 2.71 -7.99
CA HIS A 244 27.18 3.00 -7.82
C HIS A 244 27.85 1.81 -7.14
N PHE A 245 28.82 1.18 -7.81
CA PHE A 245 29.69 0.18 -7.19
C PHE A 245 30.94 0.91 -6.69
N PRO A 246 31.21 0.93 -5.38
CA PRO A 246 32.45 1.44 -4.81
C PRO A 246 33.68 0.79 -5.43
N ASP A 247 34.79 1.53 -5.52
CA ASP A 247 36.02 1.12 -6.21
C ASP A 247 36.81 -0.01 -5.52
N GLU A 248 36.39 -0.47 -4.33
CA GLU A 248 37.08 -1.51 -3.56
C GLU A 248 36.35 -2.87 -3.60
N ASN A 249 37.06 -3.94 -3.20
CA ASN A 249 36.55 -5.30 -3.05
C ASN A 249 35.43 -5.36 -1.98
N ILE A 250 34.22 -4.94 -2.33
CA ILE A 250 33.06 -4.98 -1.43
C ILE A 250 32.71 -6.45 -1.21
N ILE A 251 32.76 -6.84 0.06
CA ILE A 251 32.18 -8.10 0.52
C ILE A 251 30.75 -7.75 0.97
N PRO A 252 29.68 -8.28 0.33
CA PRO A 252 28.31 -7.89 0.63
C PRO A 252 27.93 -7.96 2.12
N GLY A 253 28.46 -8.93 2.86
CA GLY A 253 28.25 -9.05 4.32
C GLY A 253 28.85 -7.93 5.18
N ARG A 254 29.65 -7.03 4.61
CA ARG A 254 30.21 -5.85 5.31
C ARG A 254 29.37 -4.58 5.13
N LEU A 255 28.39 -4.60 4.22
CA LEU A 255 27.51 -3.45 3.97
C LEU A 255 26.61 -3.12 5.17
N GLU A 256 26.41 -4.07 6.09
CA GLU A 256 25.70 -3.85 7.37
C GLU A 256 26.42 -2.84 8.29
N PHE A 257 27.75 -2.70 8.14
CA PHE A 257 28.58 -1.87 9.03
C PHE A 257 29.16 -0.64 8.32
N HIS A 258 29.39 -0.73 7.01
CA HIS A 258 29.90 0.35 6.17
C HIS A 258 29.20 0.36 4.81
N SER A 259 28.19 1.22 4.69
CA SER A 259 27.48 1.51 3.44
C SER A 259 27.98 2.85 2.88
N PRO A 260 28.64 2.86 1.70
CA PRO A 260 28.99 4.10 1.01
C PRO A 260 27.76 4.95 0.69
N LEU A 261 27.94 6.27 0.55
CA LEU A 261 26.84 7.20 0.25
C LEU A 261 25.98 6.67 -0.92
N ASN A 262 24.66 6.67 -0.74
CA ASN A 262 23.61 6.26 -1.70
C ASN A 262 23.35 4.73 -1.80
N MET A 263 24.01 3.87 -1.02
CA MET A 263 23.68 2.43 -0.96
C MET A 263 22.51 2.09 -0.01
N ASP A 264 22.15 3.02 0.89
CA ASP A 264 20.97 2.88 1.76
C ASP A 264 19.68 3.37 1.09
N GLU A 265 19.76 3.91 -0.13
CA GLU A 265 18.61 4.42 -0.87
C GLU A 265 17.84 3.29 -1.57
N GLN A 266 16.53 3.50 -1.76
CA GLN A 266 15.70 2.55 -2.52
C GLN A 266 16.15 2.49 -4.00
N ASN A 267 16.11 1.30 -4.59
CA ASN A 267 16.46 1.10 -6.02
C ASN A 267 15.50 1.79 -7.00
N SER A 268 14.33 2.25 -6.54
CA SER A 268 13.30 2.91 -7.35
C SER A 268 12.43 3.78 -6.45
N PHE A 269 12.15 5.01 -6.91
CA PHE A 269 11.28 5.95 -6.21
C PHE A 269 10.11 6.33 -7.10
N ILE A 270 8.89 6.06 -6.66
CA ILE A 270 7.68 6.50 -7.36
C ILE A 270 7.41 7.96 -6.96
N LEU A 271 7.68 8.89 -7.88
CA LEU A 271 7.48 10.33 -7.67
C LEU A 271 6.05 10.78 -7.96
N TYR A 272 5.30 9.97 -8.71
CA TYR A 272 3.88 10.15 -8.97
C TYR A 272 3.25 8.81 -9.35
N SER A 273 2.07 8.51 -8.81
CA SER A 273 1.21 7.41 -9.28
C SER A 273 -0.26 7.83 -9.24
N SER A 274 -1.07 7.14 -10.02
CA SER A 274 -2.52 7.32 -10.08
C SER A 274 -3.18 5.95 -9.99
N GLU A 275 -4.12 5.79 -9.05
CA GLU A 275 -4.95 4.57 -8.92
C GLU A 275 -6.25 4.68 -9.74
N LYS A 276 -6.39 5.72 -10.57
CA LYS A 276 -7.62 5.97 -11.31
C LYS A 276 -7.83 4.90 -12.37
N LYS A 277 -9.03 4.34 -12.39
CA LYS A 277 -9.48 3.43 -13.46
C LYS A 277 -9.59 4.21 -14.77
N GLN A 278 -9.37 3.54 -15.91
CA GLN A 278 -9.45 4.14 -17.25
C GLN A 278 -10.76 4.91 -17.50
N LYS A 279 -11.89 4.44 -16.94
CA LYS A 279 -13.17 5.15 -17.01
C LYS A 279 -13.11 6.56 -16.39
N MET A 280 -12.37 6.75 -15.31
CA MET A 280 -12.22 8.02 -14.60
C MET A 280 -11.26 8.94 -15.34
N ILE A 281 -10.26 8.36 -16.03
CA ILE A 281 -9.34 9.11 -16.90
C ILE A 281 -10.13 9.80 -18.01
N PHE A 282 -10.97 9.05 -18.73
CA PHE A 282 -11.81 9.61 -19.79
C PHE A 282 -12.93 10.51 -19.29
N LYS A 283 -13.54 10.17 -18.15
CA LYS A 283 -14.67 10.94 -17.63
C LYS A 283 -14.22 12.26 -17.00
N ASP A 284 -13.10 12.29 -16.29
CA ASP A 284 -12.73 13.41 -15.43
C ASP A 284 -11.37 14.01 -15.80
N GLU A 285 -10.32 13.19 -15.91
CA GLU A 285 -8.95 13.69 -16.07
C GLU A 285 -8.72 14.38 -17.41
N TRP A 286 -9.11 13.75 -18.51
CA TRP A 286 -8.99 14.33 -19.85
C TRP A 286 -9.85 15.57 -20.03
N PRO A 287 -11.14 15.60 -19.65
CA PRO A 287 -11.94 16.83 -19.66
C PRO A 287 -11.35 17.94 -18.80
N CYS A 288 -10.82 17.65 -17.61
CA CYS A 288 -10.14 18.66 -16.79
C CYS A 288 -8.85 19.20 -17.45
N ALA A 289 -8.10 18.33 -18.12
CA ALA A 289 -6.90 18.73 -18.86
C ALA A 289 -7.23 19.58 -20.10
N ILE A 290 -8.34 19.29 -20.79
CA ILE A 290 -8.86 20.09 -21.91
C ILE A 290 -9.40 21.42 -21.41
N ALA A 291 -10.11 21.45 -20.26
CA ALA A 291 -10.62 22.68 -19.67
C ALA A 291 -9.49 23.70 -19.44
N LYS A 292 -8.31 23.24 -18.99
CA LYS A 292 -7.11 24.10 -18.85
C LYS A 292 -6.61 24.69 -20.18
N ASP A 293 -6.74 23.97 -21.30
CA ASP A 293 -6.40 24.51 -22.64
C ASP A 293 -7.44 25.55 -23.08
N ILE A 294 -8.72 25.30 -22.77
CA ILE A 294 -9.81 26.24 -23.05
C ILE A 294 -9.66 27.50 -22.18
N GLU A 295 -9.32 27.39 -20.90
CA GLU A 295 -9.12 28.53 -19.98
C GLU A 295 -8.07 29.51 -20.51
N LYS A 296 -6.92 28.99 -20.98
CA LYS A 296 -5.87 29.79 -21.63
C LYS A 296 -6.37 30.53 -22.88
N THR A 297 -7.41 30.01 -23.52
CA THR A 297 -8.01 30.57 -24.74
C THR A 297 -9.17 31.54 -24.45
N VAL A 298 -9.90 31.35 -23.33
CA VAL A 298 -11.19 31.98 -23.04
C VAL A 298 -11.11 33.06 -21.96
N VAL A 299 -10.33 32.84 -20.89
CA VAL A 299 -10.39 33.62 -19.65
C VAL A 299 -9.33 34.71 -19.61
N GLU A 300 -8.12 34.43 -20.10
CA GLU A 300 -7.01 35.40 -20.19
C GLU A 300 -6.35 35.36 -21.57
N PRO A 301 -7.00 35.90 -22.63
CA PRO A 301 -6.39 35.94 -23.97
C PRO A 301 -5.26 36.97 -23.98
N THR A 302 -4.10 36.61 -23.44
CA THR A 302 -2.85 37.28 -23.80
C THR A 302 -2.48 36.81 -25.20
N GLU A 303 -2.16 37.74 -26.10
CA GLU A 303 -1.66 37.34 -27.43
C GLU A 303 -0.49 36.37 -27.23
N PRO A 304 -0.49 35.20 -27.89
CA PRO A 304 0.59 34.24 -27.72
C PRO A 304 1.92 34.91 -28.04
N THR A 305 2.88 34.82 -27.13
CA THR A 305 4.18 35.47 -27.34
C THR A 305 4.84 34.90 -28.60
N ILE A 306 5.64 35.72 -29.29
CA ILE A 306 6.40 35.26 -30.46
C ILE A 306 7.24 34.01 -30.13
N GLN A 307 7.78 33.94 -28.91
CA GLN A 307 8.52 32.79 -28.42
C GLN A 307 7.65 31.53 -28.33
N TYR A 308 6.42 31.64 -27.81
CA TYR A 308 5.48 30.53 -27.75
C TYR A 308 5.08 30.04 -29.15
N ILE A 309 4.76 30.96 -30.06
CA ILE A 309 4.42 30.64 -31.45
C ILE A 309 5.59 29.91 -32.12
N GLN A 310 6.80 30.44 -31.97
CA GLN A 310 8.00 29.83 -32.54
C GLN A 310 8.25 28.42 -31.98
N ARG A 311 8.01 28.21 -30.69
CA ARG A 311 8.13 26.90 -30.04
C ARG A 311 7.12 25.90 -30.61
N ILE A 312 5.86 26.27 -30.75
CA ILE A 312 4.83 25.39 -31.32
C ILE A 312 5.14 25.05 -32.79
N LEU A 313 5.57 26.02 -33.59
CA LEU A 313 6.01 25.79 -34.96
C LEU A 313 7.20 24.83 -35.03
N ASN A 314 8.17 24.99 -34.11
CA ASN A 314 9.32 24.10 -34.02
C ASN A 314 8.93 22.67 -33.62
N ASN A 315 8.03 22.52 -32.64
CA ASN A 315 7.51 21.22 -32.22
C ASN A 315 6.77 20.53 -33.37
N SER A 316 5.88 21.23 -34.06
CA SER A 316 5.18 20.68 -35.22
C SER A 316 6.14 20.31 -36.36
N HIS A 317 7.20 21.08 -36.58
CA HIS A 317 8.23 20.74 -37.57
C HIS A 317 9.02 19.48 -37.17
N ALA A 318 9.46 19.39 -35.91
CA ALA A 318 10.15 18.22 -35.37
C ALA A 318 9.27 16.96 -35.45
N TRP A 319 7.97 17.09 -35.15
CA TRP A 319 7.00 16.01 -35.32
C TRP A 319 6.94 15.48 -36.75
N GLN A 320 7.00 16.36 -37.76
CA GLN A 320 7.06 15.91 -39.16
C GLN A 320 8.36 15.22 -39.52
N LEU A 321 9.48 15.68 -38.96
CA LEU A 321 10.77 15.02 -39.18
C LEU A 321 10.74 13.60 -38.62
N LEU A 322 10.23 13.43 -37.40
CA LEU A 322 10.00 12.11 -36.79
C LEU A 322 9.06 11.25 -37.65
N MET A 323 7.89 11.76 -38.03
CA MET A 323 6.96 10.97 -38.85
C MET A 323 7.52 10.61 -40.23
N LYS A 324 8.36 11.47 -40.80
CA LYS A 324 9.08 11.17 -42.04
C LYS A 324 10.10 10.04 -41.85
N GLY A 325 10.82 10.04 -40.72
CA GLY A 325 11.83 9.03 -40.41
C GLY A 325 11.24 7.68 -40.00
N LEU A 326 10.07 7.66 -39.37
CA LEU A 326 9.34 6.42 -39.03
C LEU A 326 8.58 5.82 -40.23
N GLY A 327 8.20 6.64 -41.20
CA GLY A 327 7.41 6.23 -42.36
C GLY A 327 5.90 6.20 -42.09
N TYR A 328 5.12 5.89 -43.14
CA TYR A 328 3.66 5.81 -43.02
C TYR A 328 3.22 4.61 -42.18
N PRO A 329 2.17 4.76 -41.35
CA PRO A 329 1.61 3.63 -40.61
C PRO A 329 1.11 2.53 -41.54
N GLU A 330 1.42 1.28 -41.20
CA GLU A 330 0.93 0.10 -41.91
C GLU A 330 -0.53 -0.18 -41.53
N ILE A 331 -1.37 -0.44 -42.53
CA ILE A 331 -2.78 -0.78 -42.28
C ILE A 331 -2.87 -2.29 -42.05
N VAL A 332 -3.25 -2.68 -40.84
CA VAL A 332 -3.46 -4.08 -40.46
C VAL A 332 -4.95 -4.44 -40.47
N SER A 333 -5.24 -5.73 -40.65
CA SER A 333 -6.62 -6.27 -40.66
C SER A 333 -6.73 -7.48 -39.73
N GLY A 334 -7.90 -7.67 -39.12
CA GLY A 334 -8.17 -8.86 -38.28
C GLY A 334 -7.65 -8.77 -36.85
N SER A 335 -7.34 -7.56 -36.36
CA SER A 335 -7.01 -7.36 -34.95
C SER A 335 -8.27 -7.48 -34.09
N PHE A 336 -8.18 -8.19 -32.96
CA PHE A 336 -9.25 -8.26 -31.98
C PHE A 336 -8.76 -7.75 -30.64
N TYR A 337 -9.53 -6.85 -30.01
CA TYR A 337 -9.31 -6.50 -28.62
C TYR A 337 -9.82 -7.66 -27.75
N SER A 338 -8.92 -8.34 -27.07
CA SER A 338 -9.27 -9.31 -26.02
C SER A 338 -9.05 -8.65 -24.67
N TYR A 339 -10.13 -8.39 -23.95
CA TYR A 339 -10.01 -7.97 -22.56
C TYR A 339 -9.39 -9.13 -21.76
N TYR A 340 -8.18 -8.89 -21.25
CA TYR A 340 -7.56 -9.77 -20.29
C TYR A 340 -7.77 -9.16 -18.89
N PRO A 341 -8.54 -9.82 -18.00
CA PRO A 341 -8.71 -9.33 -16.64
C PRO A 341 -7.35 -9.26 -15.95
N SER A 342 -6.96 -8.07 -15.51
CA SER A 342 -5.68 -7.83 -14.86
C SER A 342 -5.50 -8.72 -13.64
N GLU A 343 -6.58 -9.12 -12.98
CA GLU A 343 -6.61 -10.07 -11.87
C GLU A 343 -6.05 -11.45 -12.23
N LYS A 344 -5.96 -11.80 -13.53
CA LYS A 344 -5.27 -13.02 -13.99
C LYS A 344 -3.78 -12.82 -14.24
N LEU A 345 -3.32 -11.58 -14.47
CA LEU A 345 -1.89 -11.22 -14.53
C LEU A 345 -1.31 -11.02 -13.15
N LEU A 346 -2.16 -10.59 -12.20
CA LEU A 346 -1.97 -10.83 -10.78
C LEU A 346 -2.01 -12.35 -10.57
N ARG A 347 -0.93 -13.04 -10.95
CA ARG A 347 -0.77 -14.44 -10.59
C ARG A 347 -0.95 -14.51 -9.08
N GLU A 348 -1.75 -15.48 -8.63
CA GLU A 348 -1.57 -16.03 -7.30
C GLU A 348 -0.08 -16.24 -7.10
N SER A 349 0.52 -15.39 -6.30
CA SER A 349 1.87 -15.46 -5.79
C SER A 349 2.02 -16.62 -4.83
N THR A 350 1.78 -17.81 -5.35
CA THR A 350 2.28 -19.08 -4.85
C THR A 350 3.81 -19.18 -4.98
N SER A 351 4.52 -18.05 -5.13
CA SER A 351 5.95 -17.90 -4.90
C SER A 351 6.22 -16.82 -3.84
N LEU A 352 6.27 -17.25 -2.57
CA LEU A 352 7.12 -16.73 -1.49
C LEU A 352 7.05 -15.23 -1.07
N PHE A 353 6.36 -14.33 -1.75
CA PHE A 353 6.47 -12.87 -1.50
C PHE A 353 5.15 -12.07 -1.36
N GLU A 354 3.98 -12.65 -1.53
CA GLU A 354 2.69 -11.90 -1.52
C GLU A 354 1.62 -12.56 -0.62
N LYS A 355 2.01 -13.21 0.47
CA LYS A 355 1.06 -13.51 1.56
C LYS A 355 0.63 -12.27 2.34
N ASN A 356 0.93 -11.10 1.77
CA ASN A 356 1.36 -9.99 2.56
C ASN A 356 0.18 -8.97 2.77
N SER A 357 -0.36 -8.34 1.74
CA SER A 357 -1.43 -7.32 1.94
C SER A 357 -2.77 -7.83 2.53
N ALA A 358 -3.13 -9.10 2.33
CA ALA A 358 -4.39 -9.66 2.83
C ALA A 358 -4.40 -9.87 4.35
N LEU A 359 -3.27 -10.29 4.92
CA LEU A 359 -3.13 -10.49 6.36
C LEU A 359 -3.27 -9.16 7.11
N LEU A 360 -2.58 -8.12 6.62
CA LEU A 360 -2.66 -6.77 7.19
C LEU A 360 -4.08 -6.19 7.10
N GLY A 361 -4.72 -6.26 5.92
CA GLY A 361 -6.08 -5.77 5.72
C GLY A 361 -7.11 -6.55 6.54
N GLY A 362 -6.99 -7.88 6.59
CA GLY A 362 -7.85 -8.73 7.40
C GLY A 362 -7.70 -8.46 8.89
N MET A 363 -6.47 -8.33 9.39
CA MET A 363 -6.21 -8.00 10.78
C MET A 363 -6.75 -6.61 11.15
N ALA A 364 -6.66 -5.63 10.26
CA ALA A 364 -7.25 -4.31 10.48
C ALA A 364 -8.78 -4.36 10.63
N VAL A 365 -9.46 -5.16 9.80
CA VAL A 365 -10.91 -5.40 9.93
C VAL A 365 -11.23 -6.10 11.24
N PHE A 366 -10.48 -7.14 11.60
CA PHE A 366 -10.67 -7.86 12.86
C PHE A 366 -10.47 -6.95 14.09
N ASN A 367 -9.45 -6.08 14.06
CA ASN A 367 -9.22 -5.07 15.10
C ASN A 367 -10.38 -4.08 15.19
N ASN A 368 -10.90 -3.64 14.05
CA ASN A 368 -12.07 -2.76 13.98
C ASN A 368 -13.31 -3.42 14.61
N MET A 369 -13.49 -4.72 14.39
CA MET A 369 -14.58 -5.49 15.01
C MET A 369 -14.45 -5.56 16.53
N CYS A 370 -13.23 -5.81 17.03
CA CYS A 370 -12.95 -5.80 18.47
C CYS A 370 -13.21 -4.42 19.10
N LEU A 371 -12.72 -3.35 18.47
CA LEU A 371 -12.95 -1.96 18.92
C LEU A 371 -14.45 -1.62 18.93
N LYS A 372 -15.20 -1.96 17.87
CA LYS A 372 -16.65 -1.75 17.83
C LYS A 372 -17.39 -2.56 18.90
N THR A 373 -16.90 -3.75 19.23
CA THR A 373 -17.45 -4.56 20.33
C THR A 373 -17.28 -3.84 21.66
N MET A 374 -16.06 -3.38 21.99
CA MET A 374 -15.80 -2.60 23.21
C MET A 374 -16.67 -1.33 23.25
N TYR A 375 -16.72 -0.59 22.14
CA TYR A 375 -17.53 0.62 22.00
C TYR A 375 -19.01 0.35 22.28
N TYR A 376 -19.55 -0.73 21.71
CA TYR A 376 -20.94 -1.12 21.89
C TYR A 376 -21.29 -1.39 23.36
N TYR A 377 -20.47 -2.15 24.08
CA TYR A 377 -20.78 -2.44 25.48
C TYR A 377 -20.62 -1.23 26.39
N LEU A 378 -19.62 -0.39 26.15
CA LEU A 378 -19.44 0.84 26.93
C LEU A 378 -20.61 1.82 26.77
N GLN A 379 -21.23 1.89 25.60
CA GLN A 379 -22.33 2.82 25.36
C GLN A 379 -23.70 2.33 25.86
N GLN A 380 -23.90 1.03 26.16
CA GLN A 380 -25.25 0.45 26.30
C GLN A 380 -26.15 1.21 27.28
N ASN A 381 -25.54 1.83 28.29
CA ASN A 381 -26.25 2.46 29.40
C ASN A 381 -26.04 3.98 29.48
N ILE A 382 -25.54 4.61 28.40
CA ILE A 382 -25.44 6.06 28.30
C ILE A 382 -26.79 6.67 27.90
N LYS A 383 -27.17 7.76 28.56
CA LYS A 383 -28.47 8.43 28.34
C LYS A 383 -28.45 9.27 27.05
N GLU A 384 -27.39 10.03 26.82
CA GLU A 384 -27.26 11.01 25.75
C GLU A 384 -25.89 10.86 25.05
N VAL A 385 -25.86 11.11 23.74
CA VAL A 385 -24.60 11.22 22.99
C VAL A 385 -24.01 12.62 23.18
N ASN A 386 -22.69 12.76 22.97
CA ASN A 386 -21.94 14.00 23.14
C ASN A 386 -21.99 14.60 24.56
N LYS A 387 -22.37 13.79 25.56
CA LYS A 387 -22.27 14.10 26.97
C LYS A 387 -21.02 13.41 27.56
N GLY A 388 -20.34 14.09 28.48
CA GLY A 388 -19.23 13.52 29.24
C GLY A 388 -19.72 12.50 30.26
N TYR A 389 -19.03 11.36 30.31
CA TYR A 389 -19.23 10.30 31.30
C TYR A 389 -17.91 9.96 31.97
N THR A 390 -17.87 9.87 33.29
CA THR A 390 -16.67 9.38 34.00
C THR A 390 -16.51 7.87 33.84
N SER A 391 -15.29 7.35 34.06
CA SER A 391 -15.07 5.90 34.05
C SER A 391 -15.95 5.17 35.07
N ASP A 392 -16.10 5.74 36.27
CA ASP A 392 -16.83 5.13 37.37
C ASP A 392 -18.32 5.02 37.04
N GLU A 393 -18.89 6.06 36.43
CA GLU A 393 -20.28 6.02 35.93
C GLU A 393 -20.46 4.93 34.87
N LEU A 394 -19.52 4.77 33.93
CA LEU A 394 -19.62 3.74 32.89
C LEU A 394 -19.53 2.33 33.51
N ILE A 395 -18.60 2.13 34.44
CA ILE A 395 -18.39 0.86 35.17
C ILE A 395 -19.64 0.49 35.98
N GLU A 396 -20.15 1.42 36.78
CA GLU A 396 -21.35 1.22 37.62
C GLU A 396 -22.57 0.87 36.76
N ARG A 397 -22.76 1.59 35.65
CA ARG A 397 -23.89 1.37 34.74
C ARG A 397 -23.86 0.01 34.07
N ILE A 398 -22.68 -0.49 33.70
CA ILE A 398 -22.52 -1.81 33.09
C ILE A 398 -22.66 -2.92 34.15
N GLY A 399 -22.30 -2.63 35.41
CA GLY A 399 -22.29 -3.60 36.50
C GLY A 399 -21.08 -4.54 36.42
N VAL A 400 -19.91 -3.98 36.09
CA VAL A 400 -18.68 -4.77 35.90
C VAL A 400 -18.20 -5.33 37.24
N LYS A 401 -17.87 -6.63 37.26
CA LYS A 401 -17.24 -7.28 38.41
C LYS A 401 -15.91 -6.57 38.75
N ALA A 402 -15.65 -6.34 40.05
CA ALA A 402 -14.48 -5.57 40.51
C ALA A 402 -13.16 -6.01 39.86
N ASP A 403 -12.92 -7.32 39.76
CA ASP A 403 -11.72 -7.91 39.16
C ASP A 403 -11.49 -7.50 37.69
N PHE A 404 -12.54 -7.06 36.97
CA PHE A 404 -12.47 -6.71 35.55
C PHE A 404 -12.46 -5.21 35.28
N VAL A 405 -12.55 -4.38 36.32
CA VAL A 405 -12.47 -2.91 36.21
C VAL A 405 -11.20 -2.43 35.49
N PRO A 406 -9.99 -2.97 35.78
CA PRO A 406 -8.77 -2.58 35.06
C PRO A 406 -8.86 -2.80 33.53
N ILE A 407 -9.55 -3.86 33.09
CA ILE A 407 -9.79 -4.15 31.67
C ILE A 407 -10.62 -3.05 31.01
N ILE A 408 -11.63 -2.52 31.71
CA ILE A 408 -12.49 -1.45 31.20
C ILE A 408 -11.72 -0.14 31.05
N HIS A 409 -10.84 0.18 31.99
CA HIS A 409 -9.95 1.33 31.84
C HIS A 409 -9.02 1.19 30.62
N ARG A 410 -8.52 -0.03 30.35
CA ARG A 410 -7.75 -0.32 29.12
C ARG A 410 -8.60 -0.15 27.86
N TRP A 411 -9.86 -0.58 27.87
CA TRP A 411 -10.79 -0.35 26.75
C TRP A 411 -11.00 1.13 26.46
N LEU A 412 -11.22 1.95 27.49
CA LEU A 412 -11.36 3.40 27.34
C LEU A 412 -10.10 4.02 26.73
N HIS A 413 -8.92 3.59 27.17
CA HIS A 413 -7.64 4.04 26.61
C HIS A 413 -7.48 3.67 25.13
N VAL A 414 -7.72 2.40 24.75
CA VAL A 414 -7.55 1.97 23.35
C VAL A 414 -8.61 2.56 22.42
N LEU A 415 -9.85 2.75 22.88
CA LEU A 415 -10.89 3.40 22.08
C LEU A 415 -10.61 4.89 21.86
N ASN A 416 -10.10 5.59 22.88
CA ASN A 416 -9.67 6.98 22.74
C ASN A 416 -8.49 7.11 21.77
N SER A 417 -7.49 6.23 21.91
CA SER A 417 -6.31 6.21 21.03
C SER A 417 -6.63 5.86 19.57
N ASN A 418 -7.75 5.18 19.33
CA ASN A 418 -8.25 4.86 17.99
C ASN A 418 -9.42 5.76 17.53
N SER A 419 -9.66 6.89 18.23
CA SER A 419 -10.68 7.90 17.87
C SER A 419 -12.12 7.38 17.80
N TYR A 420 -12.45 6.35 18.58
CA TYR A 420 -13.84 5.87 18.74
C TYR A 420 -14.61 6.68 19.79
N ILE A 421 -13.91 7.20 20.78
CA ILE A 421 -14.44 8.08 21.82
C ILE A 421 -13.46 9.23 22.00
N ARG A 422 -13.95 10.36 22.53
CA ARG A 422 -13.10 11.50 22.91
C ARG A 422 -12.97 11.54 24.42
N ASN A 423 -11.77 11.83 24.93
CA ASN A 423 -11.52 12.09 26.35
C ASN A 423 -11.19 13.57 26.58
N GLU A 424 -11.93 14.24 27.46
CA GLU A 424 -11.66 15.60 27.94
C GLU A 424 -11.78 15.62 29.46
N GLU A 425 -10.75 16.11 30.16
CA GLU A 425 -10.79 16.32 31.62
C GLU A 425 -11.31 15.13 32.45
N LYS A 426 -10.98 13.89 32.04
CA LYS A 426 -11.41 12.60 32.63
C LYS A 426 -12.86 12.17 32.33
N GLU A 427 -13.53 12.87 31.43
CA GLU A 427 -14.83 12.47 30.89
C GLU A 427 -14.68 11.89 29.48
N TYR A 428 -15.50 10.88 29.18
CA TYR A 428 -15.52 10.19 27.90
C TYR A 428 -16.81 10.52 27.15
N TYR A 429 -16.65 10.88 25.89
CA TYR A 429 -17.72 11.35 25.02
C TYR A 429 -17.96 10.36 23.88
N PHE A 430 -19.23 9.98 23.70
CA PHE A 430 -19.69 9.07 22.65
C PHE A 430 -20.50 9.86 21.63
N GLU A 431 -20.06 9.90 20.37
CA GLU A 431 -20.71 10.72 19.33
C GLU A 431 -22.01 10.11 18.80
N LYS A 432 -22.11 8.78 18.81
CA LYS A 432 -23.22 8.04 18.22
C LYS A 432 -23.59 6.80 19.02
N LYS A 433 -24.85 6.38 18.95
CA LYS A 433 -25.25 5.07 19.45
C LYS A 433 -25.06 4.00 18.37
N MET A 434 -24.80 2.77 18.80
CA MET A 434 -24.66 1.57 17.97
C MET A 434 -25.66 0.55 18.51
N HIS A 435 -26.48 0.01 17.61
CA HIS A 435 -27.46 -1.00 17.96
C HIS A 435 -26.83 -2.40 18.02
N TYR A 436 -27.45 -3.31 18.77
CA TYR A 436 -26.97 -4.69 18.87
C TYR A 436 -26.95 -5.40 17.51
N SER A 437 -27.95 -5.13 16.65
CA SER A 437 -28.00 -5.67 15.29
C SER A 437 -26.80 -5.26 14.43
N GLU A 438 -26.23 -4.08 14.67
CA GLU A 438 -24.98 -3.66 14.02
C GLU A 438 -23.78 -4.46 14.54
N LEU A 439 -23.73 -4.75 15.85
CA LEU A 439 -22.69 -5.60 16.44
C LEU A 439 -22.75 -7.02 15.87
N GLU A 440 -23.95 -7.61 15.82
CA GLU A 440 -24.10 -8.95 15.22
C GLU A 440 -23.70 -8.95 13.76
N LYS A 441 -24.14 -7.95 12.98
CA LYS A 441 -23.83 -7.84 11.56
C LYS A 441 -22.32 -7.76 11.30
N ILE A 442 -21.55 -6.98 12.07
CA ILE A 442 -20.09 -6.92 11.85
C ILE A 442 -19.39 -8.26 12.09
N TRP A 443 -19.87 -9.07 13.04
CA TRP A 443 -19.34 -10.42 13.30
C TRP A 443 -19.93 -11.49 12.37
N VAL A 444 -21.01 -11.23 11.65
CA VAL A 444 -21.46 -12.09 10.54
C VAL A 444 -20.63 -11.79 9.30
N ASP A 445 -20.54 -10.51 8.92
CA ASP A 445 -19.82 -10.06 7.71
C ASP A 445 -18.30 -10.31 7.83
N GLY A 446 -17.75 -10.17 9.04
CA GLY A 446 -16.32 -10.36 9.31
C GLY A 446 -15.81 -11.78 9.09
N LYS A 447 -16.69 -12.79 9.03
CA LYS A 447 -16.30 -14.19 8.83
C LYS A 447 -15.63 -14.39 7.49
N ASN A 448 -16.21 -13.83 6.43
CA ASN A 448 -15.64 -13.94 5.09
C ASN A 448 -14.26 -13.27 5.02
N VAL A 449 -14.08 -12.14 5.72
CA VAL A 449 -12.79 -11.45 5.78
C VAL A 449 -11.76 -12.29 6.53
N TRP A 450 -12.14 -12.90 7.65
CA TRP A 450 -11.29 -13.81 8.41
C TRP A 450 -10.77 -14.99 7.57
N GLU A 451 -11.68 -15.64 6.85
CA GLU A 451 -11.36 -16.79 5.98
C GLU A 451 -10.50 -16.36 4.79
N ASN A 452 -10.86 -15.27 4.11
CA ASN A 452 -10.12 -14.76 2.94
C ASN A 452 -8.71 -14.26 3.30
N ALA A 453 -8.54 -13.66 4.48
CA ALA A 453 -7.24 -13.20 4.97
C ALA A 453 -6.43 -14.30 5.69
N ASN A 454 -6.99 -15.51 5.82
CA ASN A 454 -6.37 -16.65 6.49
C ASN A 454 -5.86 -16.31 7.90
N LEU A 455 -6.67 -15.60 8.71
CA LEU A 455 -6.26 -15.16 10.06
C LEU A 455 -6.18 -16.31 11.09
N GLY A 456 -6.82 -17.44 10.79
CA GLY A 456 -6.84 -18.65 11.59
C GLY A 456 -8.01 -19.55 11.17
N THR A 457 -8.27 -20.61 11.94
CA THR A 457 -9.39 -21.52 11.61
C THR A 457 -10.74 -20.91 11.97
N ILE A 458 -11.82 -21.52 11.47
CA ILE A 458 -13.18 -21.09 11.81
C ILE A 458 -13.49 -21.26 13.31
N SER A 459 -12.89 -22.23 13.99
CA SER A 459 -13.09 -22.41 15.43
C SER A 459 -12.48 -21.25 16.22
N THR A 460 -11.32 -20.74 15.78
CA THR A 460 -10.69 -19.54 16.34
C THR A 460 -11.55 -18.30 16.10
N TYR A 461 -12.15 -18.17 14.91
CA TYR A 461 -13.08 -17.07 14.63
C TYR A 461 -14.31 -17.12 15.56
N GLU A 462 -14.95 -18.28 15.65
CA GLU A 462 -16.13 -18.45 16.51
C GLU A 462 -15.79 -18.26 17.99
N TYR A 463 -14.56 -18.55 18.43
CA TYR A 463 -14.10 -18.20 19.78
C TYR A 463 -14.17 -16.69 20.02
N PHE A 464 -13.55 -15.88 19.16
CA PHE A 464 -13.56 -14.42 19.32
C PHE A 464 -14.96 -13.85 19.19
N LYS A 465 -15.76 -14.32 18.23
CA LYS A 465 -17.15 -13.93 18.06
C LYS A 465 -18.01 -14.27 19.29
N ASN A 466 -17.85 -15.46 19.86
CA ASN A 466 -18.60 -15.87 21.05
C ASN A 466 -18.21 -15.04 22.28
N ASN A 467 -16.92 -14.71 22.45
CA ASN A 467 -16.49 -13.77 23.49
C ASN A 467 -17.13 -12.39 23.26
N ALA A 468 -17.04 -11.89 22.03
CA ALA A 468 -17.57 -10.59 21.67
C ALA A 468 -19.08 -10.47 21.91
N LEU A 469 -19.89 -11.46 21.54
CA LEU A 469 -21.34 -11.40 21.71
C LEU A 469 -21.81 -11.69 23.15
N LYS A 470 -20.98 -12.34 23.98
CA LYS A 470 -21.29 -12.70 25.38
C LYS A 470 -20.58 -11.83 26.40
N LEU A 471 -19.92 -10.76 25.97
CA LEU A 471 -19.02 -9.95 26.79
C LEU A 471 -19.71 -9.33 28.01
N ASN A 472 -20.99 -8.96 27.90
CA ASN A 472 -21.79 -8.49 29.04
C ASN A 472 -21.90 -9.52 30.16
N TYR A 473 -22.10 -10.80 29.84
CA TYR A 473 -22.14 -11.87 30.85
C TYR A 473 -20.76 -12.11 31.47
N ILE A 474 -19.70 -12.02 30.66
CA ILE A 474 -18.31 -12.15 31.12
C ILE A 474 -17.97 -11.03 32.10
N MET A 475 -18.21 -9.76 31.72
CA MET A 475 -17.91 -8.59 32.55
C MET A 475 -18.65 -8.59 33.88
N LYS A 476 -19.86 -9.18 33.94
CA LYS A 476 -20.64 -9.34 35.19
C LYS A 476 -20.24 -10.56 36.02
N GLY A 477 -19.35 -11.41 35.51
CA GLY A 477 -18.96 -12.67 36.14
C GLY A 477 -20.02 -13.78 36.03
N GLU A 478 -21.04 -13.59 35.20
CA GLU A 478 -22.12 -14.58 34.96
C GLU A 478 -21.66 -15.71 34.02
N LEU A 479 -20.62 -15.46 33.20
CA LEU A 479 -20.01 -16.46 32.32
C LEU A 479 -18.50 -16.52 32.55
N ASN A 480 -17.97 -17.72 32.83
CA ASN A 480 -16.53 -17.94 32.87
C ASN A 480 -15.96 -18.02 31.44
N PRO A 481 -15.06 -17.10 31.02
CA PRO A 481 -14.50 -17.06 29.66
C PRO A 481 -13.68 -18.31 29.30
N THR A 482 -13.14 -19.05 30.27
CA THR A 482 -12.43 -20.32 30.04
C THR A 482 -13.32 -21.35 29.35
N LEU A 483 -14.64 -21.33 29.60
CA LEU A 483 -15.60 -22.23 28.95
C LEU A 483 -15.80 -21.93 27.45
N LEU A 484 -15.41 -20.74 26.99
CA LEU A 484 -15.42 -20.40 25.56
C LEU A 484 -14.15 -20.91 24.86
N LEU A 485 -13.03 -20.96 25.58
CA LEU A 485 -11.77 -21.52 25.07
C LEU A 485 -11.76 -23.07 25.09
N PHE A 486 -12.48 -23.66 26.05
CA PHE A 486 -12.64 -25.12 26.18
C PHE A 486 -14.13 -25.51 26.18
N PRO A 487 -14.83 -25.33 25.05
CA PRO A 487 -16.26 -25.62 24.97
C PRO A 487 -16.52 -27.09 25.27
N GLU A 488 -17.42 -27.36 26.22
CA GLU A 488 -17.75 -28.72 26.69
C GLU A 488 -16.51 -29.50 27.19
N GLY A 489 -15.45 -28.81 27.61
CA GLY A 489 -14.18 -29.41 28.02
C GLY A 489 -13.31 -29.89 26.84
N GLN A 490 -13.69 -29.59 25.60
CA GLN A 490 -12.95 -29.99 24.41
C GLN A 490 -11.81 -29.02 24.09
N MET A 491 -10.75 -29.55 23.49
CA MET A 491 -9.50 -28.81 23.25
C MET A 491 -9.41 -28.12 21.88
N TYR A 492 -10.33 -28.42 20.95
CA TYR A 492 -10.17 -28.07 19.54
C TYR A 492 -9.98 -26.56 19.29
N VAL A 493 -10.67 -25.70 20.07
CA VAL A 493 -10.52 -24.23 19.95
C VAL A 493 -9.14 -23.79 20.39
N ALA A 494 -8.68 -24.27 21.56
CA ALA A 494 -7.36 -23.96 22.08
C ALA A 494 -6.25 -24.52 21.18
N ASP A 495 -6.39 -25.75 20.72
CA ASP A 495 -5.44 -26.37 19.78
C ASP A 495 -5.35 -25.56 18.47
N ASP A 496 -6.48 -25.10 17.92
CA ASP A 496 -6.49 -24.27 16.72
C ASP A 496 -5.88 -22.88 16.96
N LEU A 497 -6.22 -22.22 18.07
CA LEU A 497 -5.70 -20.89 18.42
C LEU A 497 -4.17 -20.92 18.63
N TYR A 498 -3.67 -21.92 19.37
CA TYR A 498 -2.27 -22.03 19.76
C TYR A 498 -1.39 -22.80 18.77
N SER A 499 -1.96 -23.47 17.76
CA SER A 499 -1.17 -24.18 16.73
C SER A 499 -1.45 -23.76 15.29
N LYS A 500 -2.65 -23.26 14.96
CA LYS A 500 -3.10 -23.13 13.55
C LYS A 500 -3.37 -21.70 13.10
N THR A 501 -3.14 -20.68 13.92
CA THR A 501 -3.04 -19.30 13.42
C THR A 501 -1.70 -19.12 12.69
N PRO A 502 -1.61 -18.19 11.72
CA PRO A 502 -0.35 -17.90 11.03
C PRO A 502 0.81 -17.61 11.98
N ILE A 503 0.58 -16.80 13.02
CA ILE A 503 1.61 -16.43 13.99
C ILE A 503 2.04 -17.61 14.87
N SER A 504 1.08 -18.40 15.38
CA SER A 504 1.40 -19.55 16.23
C SER A 504 2.13 -20.64 15.45
N SER A 505 1.70 -20.92 14.21
CA SER A 505 2.37 -21.88 13.32
C SER A 505 3.80 -21.45 13.01
N TYR A 506 4.01 -20.16 12.71
CA TYR A 506 5.33 -19.58 12.51
C TYR A 506 6.24 -19.77 13.73
N TYR A 507 5.76 -19.42 14.94
CA TYR A 507 6.56 -19.59 16.15
C TYR A 507 6.84 -21.05 16.48
N ASN A 508 5.85 -21.94 16.42
CA ASN A 508 6.04 -23.35 16.72
C ASN A 508 7.08 -23.99 15.76
N GLN A 509 7.06 -23.61 14.48
CA GLN A 509 8.06 -24.05 13.52
C GLN A 509 9.45 -23.48 13.84
N MET A 510 9.56 -22.16 14.04
CA MET A 510 10.83 -21.49 14.33
C MET A 510 11.49 -22.03 15.60
N ILE A 511 10.72 -22.15 16.68
CA ILE A 511 11.19 -22.65 17.97
C ILE A 511 11.68 -24.09 17.82
N SER A 512 10.89 -24.95 17.17
CA SER A 512 11.28 -26.35 17.00
C SER A 512 12.52 -26.53 16.11
N ASP A 513 12.71 -25.70 15.08
CA ASP A 513 13.95 -25.66 14.27
C ASP A 513 15.16 -25.15 15.07
N TYR A 514 14.96 -24.10 15.86
CA TYR A 514 16.00 -23.54 16.72
C TYR A 514 16.45 -24.53 17.79
N VAL A 515 15.49 -25.12 18.51
CA VAL A 515 15.74 -26.13 19.53
C VAL A 515 16.45 -27.35 18.95
N LYS A 516 16.03 -27.84 17.78
CA LYS A 516 16.72 -28.94 17.09
C LYS A 516 18.19 -28.62 16.84
N SER A 517 18.46 -27.42 16.31
CA SER A 517 19.82 -26.98 16.01
C SER A 517 20.70 -26.88 17.26
N GLU A 518 20.15 -26.33 18.35
CA GLU A 518 20.86 -26.24 19.63
C GLU A 518 21.12 -27.62 20.26
N CYS A 519 20.17 -28.56 20.14
CA CYS A 519 20.35 -29.94 20.59
C CYS A 519 21.41 -30.70 19.78
N GLU A 520 21.55 -30.43 18.48
CA GLU A 520 22.57 -31.07 17.62
C GLU A 520 24.00 -30.64 17.99
N LEU A 521 24.17 -29.49 18.62
CA LEU A 521 25.47 -28.96 19.06
C LEU A 521 25.91 -29.48 20.44
N ARG A 522 25.05 -30.22 21.15
CA ARG A 522 25.28 -30.64 22.54
C ARG A 522 25.17 -32.15 22.69
N GLU A 523 26.05 -32.73 23.50
CA GLU A 523 25.88 -34.10 23.98
C GLU A 523 25.00 -34.08 25.23
N GLY A 524 23.73 -34.49 25.12
CA GLY A 524 22.81 -34.55 26.26
C GLY A 524 22.17 -33.22 26.61
N CYS A 525 21.30 -32.71 25.72
CA CYS A 525 20.61 -31.44 25.96
C CYS A 525 19.51 -31.59 27.02
N ARG A 526 19.43 -30.66 27.99
CA ARG A 526 18.36 -30.55 28.98
C ARG A 526 17.49 -29.32 28.71
N LEU A 527 16.19 -29.52 28.55
CA LEU A 527 15.22 -28.48 28.19
C LEU A 527 14.17 -28.30 29.29
N LEU A 528 13.74 -27.07 29.53
CA LEU A 528 12.63 -26.75 30.44
C LEU A 528 11.58 -25.92 29.70
N GLU A 529 10.39 -26.46 29.54
CA GLU A 529 9.23 -25.72 29.03
C GLU A 529 8.33 -25.30 30.18
N LEU A 530 8.17 -23.99 30.36
CA LEU A 530 7.31 -23.36 31.35
C LEU A 530 5.93 -23.09 30.74
N GLY A 531 4.88 -23.57 31.41
CA GLY A 531 3.50 -23.36 30.96
C GLY A 531 3.18 -24.06 29.63
N GLY A 532 3.56 -25.33 29.50
CA GLY A 532 3.41 -26.09 28.27
C GLY A 532 1.95 -26.27 27.81
N GLY A 533 0.97 -26.09 28.70
CA GLY A 533 -0.45 -25.97 28.37
C GLY A 533 -0.97 -27.07 27.44
N THR A 534 -1.47 -26.65 26.28
CA THR A 534 -2.04 -27.55 25.25
C THR A 534 -1.00 -28.46 24.55
N ALA A 535 0.29 -28.31 24.90
CA ALA A 535 1.44 -28.92 24.25
C ALA A 535 1.61 -28.51 22.77
N SER A 536 1.05 -27.35 22.38
CA SER A 536 1.13 -26.83 21.00
C SER A 536 2.58 -26.61 20.55
N THR A 537 3.43 -26.07 21.42
CA THR A 537 4.86 -25.85 21.16
C THR A 537 5.66 -27.15 21.33
N ALA A 538 5.38 -27.91 22.39
CA ALA A 538 6.06 -29.17 22.70
C ALA A 538 5.98 -30.20 21.57
N LYS A 539 4.80 -30.40 20.96
CA LYS A 539 4.57 -31.42 19.90
C LYS A 539 5.61 -31.34 18.76
N PRO A 540 5.76 -30.21 18.04
CA PRO A 540 6.74 -30.11 16.96
C PRO A 540 8.20 -30.15 17.45
N ILE A 541 8.49 -29.69 18.68
CA ILE A 541 9.84 -29.82 19.25
C ILE A 541 10.19 -31.29 19.44
N ILE A 542 9.35 -32.03 20.17
CA ILE A 542 9.57 -33.46 20.48
C ILE A 542 9.71 -34.27 19.19
N GLU A 543 8.88 -34.01 18.18
CA GLU A 543 8.99 -34.69 16.89
C GLU A 543 10.36 -34.51 16.21
N LYS A 544 10.98 -33.34 16.36
CA LYS A 544 12.29 -33.05 15.75
C LYS A 544 13.47 -33.56 16.58
N ILE A 545 13.35 -33.62 17.89
CA ILE A 545 14.47 -33.97 18.79
C ILE A 545 14.44 -35.41 19.30
N LYS A 546 13.35 -36.17 19.09
CA LYS A 546 13.20 -37.54 19.64
C LYS A 546 14.26 -38.56 19.20
N PHE A 547 15.00 -38.25 18.14
CA PHE A 547 16.11 -39.09 17.63
C PHE A 547 17.50 -38.49 17.92
N LEU A 548 17.56 -37.36 18.62
CA LEU A 548 18.80 -36.70 19.02
C LEU A 548 19.21 -37.14 20.45
N SER A 549 20.43 -36.78 20.84
CA SER A 549 20.94 -37.02 22.19
C SER A 549 20.37 -36.00 23.20
N VAL A 550 19.08 -36.15 23.53
CA VAL A 550 18.39 -35.36 24.56
C VAL A 550 18.47 -36.12 25.89
N GLU A 551 18.97 -35.45 26.93
CA GLU A 551 19.05 -36.03 28.27
C GLU A 551 17.69 -35.97 28.96
N GLU A 552 17.12 -34.77 29.08
CA GLU A 552 15.82 -34.54 29.71
C GLU A 552 15.06 -33.39 29.04
N TYR A 553 13.74 -33.56 28.89
CA TYR A 553 12.79 -32.51 28.53
C TYR A 553 11.78 -32.35 29.66
N PHE A 554 11.93 -31.30 30.45
CA PHE A 554 10.99 -30.96 31.52
C PHE A 554 9.78 -30.24 30.93
N PHE A 555 8.69 -30.97 30.71
CA PHE A 555 7.39 -30.38 30.40
C PHE A 555 6.72 -29.96 31.70
N SER A 556 6.41 -28.67 31.86
CA SER A 556 5.78 -28.16 33.07
C SER A 556 4.57 -27.28 32.84
N ASP A 557 3.60 -27.37 33.74
CA ASP A 557 2.43 -26.48 33.80
C ASP A 557 1.92 -26.37 35.24
N ILE A 558 1.21 -25.30 35.59
CA ILE A 558 0.59 -25.14 36.91
C ILE A 558 -0.66 -26.04 37.06
N SER A 559 -1.25 -26.46 35.94
CA SER A 559 -2.47 -27.26 35.88
C SER A 559 -2.16 -28.76 35.78
N ASP A 560 -2.70 -29.54 36.73
CA ASP A 560 -2.62 -31.01 36.68
C ASP A 560 -3.29 -31.58 35.42
N PHE A 561 -4.30 -30.89 34.87
CA PHE A 561 -4.98 -31.29 33.64
C PHE A 561 -4.01 -31.29 32.44
N PHE A 562 -3.25 -30.21 32.25
CA PHE A 562 -2.30 -30.11 31.13
C PHE A 562 -1.11 -31.06 31.30
N VAL A 563 -0.61 -31.21 32.54
CA VAL A 563 0.45 -32.18 32.85
C VAL A 563 0.01 -33.62 32.54
N ASN A 564 -1.18 -34.03 32.97
CA ASN A 564 -1.68 -35.38 32.72
C ASN A 564 -1.96 -35.63 31.23
N ARG A 565 -2.50 -34.62 30.52
CA ARG A 565 -2.69 -34.69 29.07
C ARG A 565 -1.37 -34.84 28.31
N ALA A 566 -0.32 -34.13 28.72
CA ALA A 566 0.99 -34.27 28.09
C ALA A 566 1.60 -35.67 28.30
N LYS A 567 1.33 -36.32 29.44
CA LYS A 567 1.71 -37.73 29.67
C LYS A 567 1.04 -38.69 28.69
N GLU A 568 -0.23 -38.47 28.40
CA GLU A 568 -0.96 -39.27 27.41
C GLU A 568 -0.41 -39.03 25.99
N LEU A 569 -0.25 -37.75 25.61
CA LEU A 569 0.19 -37.32 24.27
C LEU A 569 1.59 -37.83 23.90
N PHE A 570 2.53 -37.80 24.86
CA PHE A 570 3.91 -38.23 24.61
C PHE A 570 4.22 -39.59 25.23
N SER A 571 3.19 -40.44 25.40
CA SER A 571 3.36 -41.82 25.84
C SER A 571 4.35 -42.54 24.92
N GLY A 572 5.43 -43.05 25.52
CA GLY A 572 6.52 -43.74 24.81
C GLY A 572 7.78 -42.89 24.56
N ILE A 573 7.76 -41.58 24.83
CA ILE A 573 8.97 -40.75 24.82
C ILE A 573 9.62 -40.80 26.20
N ARG A 574 10.83 -41.40 26.30
CA ARG A 574 11.47 -41.73 27.59
C ARG A 574 12.19 -40.57 28.27
N PHE A 575 12.62 -39.55 27.52
CA PHE A 575 13.39 -38.43 28.06
C PHE A 575 12.50 -37.27 28.56
N ILE A 576 11.18 -37.38 28.51
CA ILE A 576 10.28 -36.33 29.01
C ILE A 576 9.99 -36.55 30.48
N GLU A 577 10.23 -35.53 31.28
CA GLU A 577 9.89 -35.46 32.69
C GLU A 577 8.77 -34.43 32.91
N TYR A 578 7.76 -34.78 33.70
CA TYR A 578 6.54 -34.00 33.84
C TYR A 578 6.47 -33.34 35.21
N LEU A 579 6.48 -32.01 35.24
CA LEU A 579 6.56 -31.24 36.48
C LEU A 579 5.36 -30.31 36.64
N LYS A 580 4.98 -30.06 37.90
CA LYS A 580 4.06 -28.98 38.24
C LYS A 580 4.88 -27.79 38.72
N ILE A 581 4.91 -26.72 37.93
CA ILE A 581 5.68 -25.51 38.22
C ILE A 581 4.74 -24.32 38.23
N ASP A 582 4.79 -23.55 39.31
CA ASP A 582 4.24 -22.20 39.37
C ASP A 582 5.39 -21.23 39.04
N ILE A 583 5.23 -20.48 37.95
CA ILE A 583 6.27 -19.58 37.43
C ILE A 583 6.63 -18.45 38.40
N ASN A 584 5.79 -18.19 39.41
CA ASN A 584 6.03 -17.17 40.43
C ASN A 584 6.98 -17.64 41.55
N ASN A 585 7.33 -18.93 41.59
CA ASN A 585 8.19 -19.53 42.62
C ASN A 585 9.57 -19.92 42.07
N ASP A 586 10.48 -20.32 42.95
CA ASP A 586 11.81 -20.82 42.56
C ASP A 586 11.69 -22.12 41.74
N PHE A 587 12.50 -22.25 40.69
CA PHE A 587 12.51 -23.41 39.80
C PHE A 587 13.49 -24.49 40.27
N VAL A 588 14.41 -24.13 41.16
CA VAL A 588 15.33 -25.11 41.76
C VAL A 588 14.54 -26.11 42.59
N SER A 589 14.78 -27.39 42.31
CA SER A 589 14.12 -28.52 42.93
C SER A 589 15.05 -29.72 43.00
N ASP A 590 14.52 -30.88 43.37
CA ASP A 590 15.29 -32.13 43.34
C ASP A 590 15.70 -32.54 41.92
N LYS A 591 14.93 -32.13 40.90
CA LYS A 591 15.13 -32.50 39.48
C LYS A 591 15.80 -31.40 38.66
N ILE A 592 15.49 -30.13 38.93
CA ILE A 592 16.10 -28.98 38.26
C ILE A 592 17.08 -28.31 39.24
N LYS A 593 18.37 -28.30 38.90
CA LYS A 593 19.42 -27.67 39.71
C LYS A 593 19.77 -26.29 39.12
N GLU A 594 20.50 -25.50 39.90
CA GLU A 594 21.15 -24.30 39.38
C GLU A 594 22.11 -24.65 38.24
N ASP A 595 22.28 -23.76 37.27
CA ASP A 595 23.18 -23.93 36.12
C ASP A 595 23.06 -25.31 35.42
N SER A 596 21.84 -25.84 35.25
CA SER A 596 21.63 -27.23 34.83
C SER A 596 20.77 -27.42 33.59
N VAL A 597 20.13 -26.36 33.09
CA VAL A 597 19.26 -26.37 31.90
C VAL A 597 19.96 -25.67 30.74
N ASP A 598 19.96 -26.30 29.57
CA ASP A 598 20.54 -25.75 28.33
C ASP A 598 19.56 -24.80 27.63
N ILE A 599 18.28 -25.14 27.60
CA ILE A 599 17.26 -24.35 26.91
C ILE A 599 16.01 -24.20 27.79
N VAL A 600 15.62 -22.95 28.08
CA VAL A 600 14.33 -22.65 28.71
C VAL A 600 13.37 -22.08 27.68
N ILE A 601 12.14 -22.58 27.65
CA ILE A 601 11.09 -22.21 26.70
C ILE A 601 9.88 -21.69 27.48
N ALA A 602 9.41 -20.49 27.16
CA ALA A 602 8.27 -19.85 27.78
C ALA A 602 7.40 -19.19 26.69
N VAL A 603 6.27 -19.81 26.34
CA VAL A 603 5.41 -19.37 25.23
C VAL A 603 4.03 -18.98 25.75
N GLY A 604 3.72 -17.69 25.77
CA GLY A 604 2.43 -17.15 26.21
C GLY A 604 2.11 -17.45 27.67
N VAL A 605 3.12 -17.42 28.54
CA VAL A 605 3.04 -17.82 29.95
C VAL A 605 3.48 -16.70 30.90
N LEU A 606 4.47 -15.88 30.51
CA LEU A 606 5.02 -14.82 31.35
C LEU A 606 4.04 -13.66 31.51
N ASN A 607 3.08 -13.52 30.59
CA ASN A 607 1.95 -12.60 30.78
C ASN A 607 1.11 -12.92 32.03
N ASN A 608 1.11 -14.16 32.52
CA ASN A 608 0.46 -14.55 33.78
C ASN A 608 1.39 -14.52 35.00
N ALA A 609 2.66 -14.13 34.86
CA ALA A 609 3.51 -13.88 36.02
C ALA A 609 2.96 -12.70 36.82
N LYS A 610 3.04 -12.76 38.15
CA LYS A 610 2.83 -11.57 38.99
C LYS A 610 3.93 -10.54 38.71
N ASN A 611 5.18 -11.01 38.74
CA ASN A 611 6.37 -10.22 38.47
C ASN A 611 7.27 -10.89 37.42
N ILE A 612 7.37 -10.29 36.24
CA ILE A 612 8.18 -10.86 35.15
C ILE A 612 9.68 -10.82 35.49
N GLU A 613 10.16 -9.80 36.23
CA GLU A 613 11.57 -9.70 36.62
C GLU A 613 11.99 -10.86 37.53
N VAL A 614 11.16 -11.19 38.52
CA VAL A 614 11.41 -12.33 39.44
C VAL A 614 11.43 -13.63 38.64
N THR A 615 10.48 -13.82 37.74
CA THR A 615 10.39 -15.01 36.89
C THR A 615 11.64 -15.15 36.02
N LEU A 616 12.10 -14.07 35.37
CA LEU A 616 13.32 -14.06 34.56
C LEU A 616 14.58 -14.34 35.40
N LYS A 617 14.64 -13.89 36.66
CA LYS A 617 15.73 -14.24 37.58
C LYS A 617 15.73 -15.73 37.92
N ASN A 618 14.56 -16.34 38.12
CA ASN A 618 14.45 -17.77 38.35
C ASN A 618 14.83 -18.59 37.10
N ILE A 619 14.46 -18.11 35.90
CA ILE A 619 14.95 -18.68 34.63
C ILE A 619 16.48 -18.62 34.59
N LYS A 620 17.07 -17.46 34.86
CA LYS A 620 18.53 -17.28 34.82
C LYS A 620 19.26 -18.18 35.82
N LYS A 621 18.67 -18.41 36.99
CA LYS A 621 19.24 -19.24 38.06
C LYS A 621 19.42 -20.71 37.66
N VAL A 622 18.51 -21.27 36.86
CA VAL A 622 18.58 -22.68 36.42
C VAL A 622 19.30 -22.85 35.07
N LEU A 623 19.50 -21.77 34.33
CA LEU A 623 20.10 -21.77 33.01
C LEU A 623 21.62 -21.89 33.09
N LYS A 624 22.21 -22.78 32.30
CA LYS A 624 23.68 -22.85 32.12
C LYS A 624 24.22 -21.53 31.54
N LYS A 625 25.52 -21.28 31.72
CA LYS A 625 26.18 -20.06 31.24
C LYS A 625 26.07 -19.83 29.74
N ASP A 626 26.10 -20.90 28.96
CA ASP A 626 25.94 -20.93 27.50
C ASP A 626 24.51 -21.32 27.06
N GLY A 627 23.57 -21.36 28.01
CA GLY A 627 22.19 -21.72 27.77
C GLY A 627 21.41 -20.63 27.04
N LYS A 628 20.28 -21.03 26.46
CA LYS A 628 19.38 -20.17 25.69
C LYS A 628 18.01 -20.08 26.35
N VAL A 629 17.38 -18.91 26.26
CA VAL A 629 15.98 -18.73 26.66
C VAL A 629 15.17 -18.33 25.43
N ILE A 630 14.04 -18.98 25.22
CA ILE A 630 13.10 -18.68 24.15
C ILE A 630 11.81 -18.20 24.78
N ILE A 631 11.44 -16.94 24.54
CA ILE A 631 10.24 -16.31 25.08
C ILE A 631 9.33 -15.90 23.93
N VAL A 632 8.06 -16.28 23.95
CA VAL A 632 7.04 -15.73 23.03
C VAL A 632 5.98 -15.01 23.83
N GLU A 633 5.78 -13.73 23.57
CA GLU A 633 4.78 -12.91 24.28
C GLU A 633 4.13 -11.87 23.36
N ALA A 634 2.94 -11.43 23.74
CA ALA A 634 2.33 -10.23 23.18
C ALA A 634 3.12 -8.97 23.59
N ILE A 635 3.13 -7.96 22.72
CA ILE A 635 3.78 -6.66 22.95
C ILE A 635 2.76 -5.52 22.90
N GLY A 636 2.61 -4.82 24.02
CA GLY A 636 1.57 -3.79 24.19
C GLY A 636 0.14 -4.35 24.14
N GLU A 637 -0.85 -3.45 24.15
CA GLU A 637 -2.26 -3.86 24.18
C GLU A 637 -2.70 -4.53 22.87
N SER A 638 -3.31 -5.70 23.01
CA SER A 638 -4.00 -6.41 21.93
C SER A 638 -5.51 -6.23 22.08
N VAL A 639 -6.14 -5.56 21.11
CA VAL A 639 -7.61 -5.39 21.11
C VAL A 639 -8.35 -6.73 21.04
N GLN A 640 -7.72 -7.77 20.48
CA GLN A 640 -8.32 -9.10 20.37
C GLN A 640 -8.29 -9.81 21.73
N MET A 641 -7.18 -9.69 22.46
CA MET A 641 -7.05 -10.26 23.81
C MET A 641 -7.87 -9.47 24.85
N LEU A 642 -8.01 -8.16 24.67
CA LEU A 642 -8.83 -7.31 25.55
C LEU A 642 -10.32 -7.66 25.53
N ILE A 643 -10.84 -8.27 24.47
CA ILE A 643 -12.21 -8.78 24.41
C ILE A 643 -12.32 -10.27 24.77
N SER A 644 -11.21 -10.93 25.14
CA SER A 644 -11.20 -12.38 25.38
C SER A 644 -10.23 -12.79 26.49
N GLN A 645 -8.96 -13.08 26.19
CA GLN A 645 -8.03 -13.65 27.18
C GLN A 645 -7.75 -12.77 28.40
N ALA A 646 -7.87 -11.44 28.28
CA ALA A 646 -7.65 -10.53 29.40
C ALA A 646 -8.53 -10.86 30.63
N PHE A 647 -9.72 -11.43 30.42
CA PHE A 647 -10.63 -11.83 31.51
C PHE A 647 -10.24 -13.16 32.20
N MET A 648 -9.20 -13.84 31.74
CA MET A 648 -8.66 -15.08 32.31
C MET A 648 -7.29 -14.86 32.97
N MET A 649 -6.69 -13.68 32.83
CA MET A 649 -5.32 -13.41 33.24
C MET A 649 -5.21 -13.10 34.73
N GLN A 650 -4.05 -13.41 35.29
CA GLN A 650 -3.68 -13.02 36.65
C GLN A 650 -3.30 -11.53 36.69
N GLU A 651 -3.74 -10.82 37.73
CA GLU A 651 -3.34 -9.43 37.95
C GLU A 651 -1.84 -9.33 38.30
N PRO A 652 -1.09 -8.45 37.63
CA PRO A 652 0.34 -8.26 37.87
C PRO A 652 0.61 -7.45 39.14
N ASP A 653 1.82 -7.56 39.69
CA ASP A 653 2.36 -6.71 40.75
C ASP A 653 3.67 -6.00 40.35
N ASP A 654 3.93 -5.91 39.04
CA ASP A 654 5.07 -5.23 38.44
C ASP A 654 4.65 -3.94 37.70
N ALA A 655 5.54 -3.41 36.85
CA ALA A 655 5.34 -2.17 36.10
C ALA A 655 4.03 -2.14 35.28
N ARG A 656 3.46 -3.30 34.94
CA ARG A 656 2.14 -3.41 34.30
C ARG A 656 1.02 -2.90 35.19
N ALA A 657 1.06 -3.19 36.49
CA ALA A 657 0.05 -2.74 37.44
C ALA A 657 0.04 -1.21 37.58
N GLU A 658 1.23 -0.60 37.68
CA GLU A 658 1.38 0.86 37.83
C GLU A 658 0.85 1.64 36.63
N LYS A 659 1.03 1.10 35.42
CA LYS A 659 0.63 1.74 34.16
C LYS A 659 -0.72 1.25 33.63
N ASN A 660 -1.36 0.31 34.35
CA ASN A 660 -2.55 -0.40 33.91
C ASN A 660 -2.40 -1.00 32.49
N GLU A 661 -1.29 -1.72 32.25
CA GLU A 661 -0.96 -2.41 31.01
C GLU A 661 -1.20 -3.92 31.15
N THR A 662 -1.70 -4.59 30.12
CA THR A 662 -1.82 -6.07 30.08
C THR A 662 -0.48 -6.71 29.74
N PHE A 663 0.22 -6.16 28.75
CA PHE A 663 1.48 -6.66 28.23
C PHE A 663 2.52 -5.55 28.17
N LEU A 664 3.78 -5.90 28.43
CA LEU A 664 4.90 -4.98 28.26
C LEU A 664 5.06 -4.59 26.78
N LYS A 665 5.41 -3.33 26.52
CA LYS A 665 5.82 -2.86 25.19
C LYS A 665 7.20 -3.41 24.86
N LEU A 666 7.56 -3.40 23.58
CA LEU A 666 8.84 -3.94 23.09
C LEU A 666 10.06 -3.36 23.84
N TYR A 667 10.12 -2.04 24.03
CA TYR A 667 11.24 -1.41 24.74
C TYR A 667 11.32 -1.85 26.22
N GLN A 668 10.17 -2.04 26.89
CA GLN A 668 10.12 -2.50 28.29
C GLN A 668 10.66 -3.94 28.40
N TRP A 669 10.38 -4.80 27.42
CA TRP A 669 10.99 -6.13 27.35
C TRP A 669 12.52 -6.07 27.25
N HIS A 670 13.05 -5.25 26.34
CA HIS A 670 14.50 -5.10 26.17
C HIS A 670 15.19 -4.54 27.42
N GLU A 671 14.62 -3.50 28.04
CA GLU A 671 15.12 -2.95 29.31
C GLU A 671 15.14 -4.02 30.41
N LEU A 672 14.08 -4.82 30.50
CA LEU A 672 13.97 -5.88 31.50
C LEU A 672 14.99 -7.01 31.26
N PHE A 673 15.18 -7.44 30.02
CA PHE A 673 16.21 -8.43 29.68
C PHE A 673 17.60 -7.93 30.06
N GLN A 674 17.94 -6.67 29.71
CA GLN A 674 19.21 -6.08 30.08
C GLN A 674 19.37 -5.98 31.61
N LYS A 675 18.31 -5.56 32.32
CA LYS A 675 18.32 -5.46 33.80
C LYS A 675 18.59 -6.79 34.49
N VAL A 676 18.04 -7.88 33.97
CA VAL A 676 18.27 -9.24 34.50
C VAL A 676 19.63 -9.83 34.02
N GLY A 677 20.24 -9.20 33.00
CA GLY A 677 21.53 -9.58 32.44
C GLY A 677 21.43 -10.67 31.37
N PHE A 678 20.44 -10.53 30.49
CA PHE A 678 20.29 -11.29 29.24
C PHE A 678 20.63 -10.40 28.03
N ALA A 679 21.25 -10.98 27.02
CA ALA A 679 21.41 -10.39 25.70
C ALA A 679 20.36 -10.96 24.75
N VAL A 680 19.79 -10.12 23.89
CA VAL A 680 18.81 -10.55 22.88
C VAL A 680 19.56 -10.94 21.61
N GLU A 681 19.57 -12.22 21.28
CA GLU A 681 20.19 -12.75 20.05
C GLU A 681 19.25 -12.66 18.85
N LYS A 682 17.95 -12.86 19.09
CA LYS A 682 16.90 -12.72 18.07
C LYS A 682 15.68 -12.05 18.65
N SER A 683 15.06 -11.16 17.87
CA SER A 683 13.74 -10.60 18.13
C SER A 683 12.93 -10.69 16.82
N LEU A 684 12.03 -11.67 16.73
CA LEU A 684 11.25 -11.95 15.53
C LEU A 684 9.75 -11.85 15.82
N PRO A 685 8.90 -11.64 14.80
CA PRO A 685 9.24 -11.20 13.44
C PRO A 685 9.97 -9.85 13.42
N THR A 686 10.84 -9.59 12.46
CA THR A 686 11.44 -8.26 12.23
C THR A 686 10.38 -7.26 11.73
N ILE A 687 10.67 -5.95 11.80
CA ILE A 687 9.68 -4.89 11.52
C ILE A 687 9.11 -4.90 10.08
N ASP A 688 9.85 -5.49 9.15
CA ASP A 688 9.50 -5.73 7.75
C ASP A 688 8.60 -6.96 7.55
N SER A 689 8.50 -7.84 8.55
CA SER A 689 7.60 -8.98 8.50
C SER A 689 6.21 -8.59 8.96
N GLU A 690 5.22 -8.90 8.15
CA GLU A 690 3.83 -8.60 8.44
C GLU A 690 3.21 -9.37 9.58
N LEU A 691 3.83 -10.47 10.01
CA LEU A 691 3.45 -11.13 11.25
C LEU A 691 3.50 -10.16 12.46
N CYS A 692 4.16 -9.00 12.32
CA CYS A 692 4.06 -7.89 13.28
C CYS A 692 2.63 -7.43 13.56
N VAL A 693 1.66 -7.64 12.64
CA VAL A 693 0.25 -7.23 12.85
C VAL A 693 -0.42 -7.97 14.00
N TYR A 694 0.13 -9.10 14.42
CA TYR A 694 -0.34 -9.86 15.58
C TYR A 694 0.13 -9.27 16.92
N ASN A 695 1.01 -8.25 16.91
CA ASN A 695 1.61 -7.65 18.11
C ASN A 695 2.18 -8.70 19.08
N GLN A 696 2.87 -9.70 18.54
CA GLN A 696 3.58 -10.70 19.32
C GLN A 696 5.04 -10.74 18.89
N LYS A 697 5.92 -11.17 19.80
CA LYS A 697 7.35 -11.33 19.54
C LYS A 697 7.84 -12.64 20.12
N VAL A 698 8.78 -13.26 19.42
CA VAL A 698 9.67 -14.27 19.96
C VAL A 698 11.05 -13.66 20.19
N PHE A 699 11.58 -13.89 21.39
CA PHE A 699 12.92 -13.50 21.80
C PHE A 699 13.75 -14.76 22.02
N VAL A 700 14.96 -14.77 21.47
CA VAL A 700 15.99 -15.74 21.84
C VAL A 700 17.05 -14.98 22.63
N LEU A 701 17.31 -15.43 23.85
CA LEU A 701 18.19 -14.78 24.80
C LEU A 701 19.36 -15.67 25.17
N SER A 702 20.48 -15.04 25.51
CA SER A 702 21.65 -15.67 26.14
C SER A 702 22.10 -14.87 27.36
N CYS A 703 22.81 -15.52 28.28
CA CYS A 703 23.40 -14.83 29.42
C CYS A 703 24.46 -13.82 28.95
N GLN A 704 24.40 -12.57 29.44
CA GLN A 704 25.51 -11.62 29.22
C GLN A 704 26.75 -12.14 29.94
N LEU A 705 27.87 -12.20 29.23
CA LEU A 705 29.18 -12.43 29.85
C LEU A 705 29.50 -11.21 30.70
N GLU A 706 29.67 -11.39 32.01
CA GLU A 706 30.22 -10.34 32.86
C GLU A 706 31.65 -10.04 32.38
N ASP A 707 31.88 -8.82 31.91
CA ASP A 707 33.22 -8.31 31.65
C ASP A 707 34.03 -8.38 32.94
N LYS A 708 34.95 -9.35 33.02
CA LYS A 708 35.92 -9.51 34.10
C LYS A 708 36.98 -8.37 34.17
N TYR A 709 36.72 -7.20 33.58
CA TYR A 709 37.63 -6.06 33.52
C TYR A 709 37.13 -4.82 34.28
N SER A 710 36.23 -4.97 35.26
CA SER A 710 35.87 -3.90 36.21
C SER A 710 36.66 -4.00 37.54
N GLY A 711 37.95 -4.34 37.45
CA GLY A 711 38.84 -4.55 38.59
C GLY A 711 40.21 -3.92 38.43
N SER A 712 40.28 -2.65 38.01
CA SER A 712 41.46 -1.80 38.22
C SER A 712 41.16 -0.35 37.81
N LYS A 713 40.73 0.47 38.77
CA LYS A 713 41.10 1.87 38.87
C LYS A 713 40.98 2.34 40.31
#